data_AF-A0A2V7T039-F1
#
_entry.id   AF-A0A2V7T039-F1
#
_cell.length_a   1.000
_cell.length_b   1.000
_cell.length_c   1.000
_cell.angle_alpha   90.00
_cell.angle_beta   90.00
_cell.angle_gamma   90.00
#
_symmetry.space_group_name_H-M   'P 1'
#
loop_
_entity.id
_entity.type
_entity.pdbx_description
1 polymer ?
#
loop_
_entity_poly.entity_id
_entity_poly.type
_entity_poly.pdbx_seq_one_letter_code
_entity_poly.pdbx_strand_id
1 'polypeptide(L)'
;MPRFRHLSLATVLTGCATAAPIASRPTGDLPRTYRANPTSAAITPADLMSRLYPFADDSMMGREAGTRGNVMATDYVAHEMARMGLRPAGENGTWFQTVPIFIATMDTTRTLNVEGTALAYGKDWLPFHSQNGGGNLPIGTGTRSLDGAHVIYGGTVGSGNLVSPAAAEGKIVVFSVPPSATTGRRDWRFATYGPLTQYAGAAGIAAIGLDVVPRTTVGRLHGPQVFVRPQNVMPTPTPLALLITPDAARALLGVASLDGLTVGQEGRVVTGNVAFVDTPAPFPSRNVIGILPGSDPARRGQYVAVGAHNDHIGIAPRVFDHDSVLAYNQVARRLGGPDTLRAITPAEAARIAALRDSLTRAHGGARRDSVNNGADDDGSGTVGLLEIAEAFAGSGRAPARSMLFVSHTGEEKGMWGSQWFTDHPTVPRDSIVAQLNMDMIGRGKATDAMGRGPNNIQLIGVRRLSTQLGDLIDSVNASRTPHMDIDMSFDANGHPLNRYCRSDHRMYARYGIPISYFSLGYHADYHQITDEPHRPVRARCRGGRSEPPRAPHRGQAETRPTSGMPAVAIARVRWNESCQYRTRPREGAHFVMSSPEPVQPAPESPPATAEETFRQALIRSHRSREFLGEVEAAAAHFCRALRQQGVPPERMLIDAKRVIDETIDGDDVSVAEHAVESCIRHYYRAD
;
A
#
# COMPACT_ATOMS: atom_id res chain seq x y z
N MET A 1 56.10 -42.14 41.39
CA MET A 1 56.50 -43.21 40.44
C MET A 1 56.45 -44.55 41.18
N PRO A 2 56.31 -45.73 40.52
CA PRO A 2 56.14 -46.04 39.09
C PRO A 2 54.72 -46.59 38.77
N ARG A 3 54.29 -47.01 37.56
CA ARG A 3 54.69 -46.74 36.14
C ARG A 3 53.49 -47.04 35.21
N PHE A 4 53.57 -46.52 33.98
CA PHE A 4 52.67 -46.79 32.85
C PHE A 4 52.63 -48.25 32.39
N ARG A 5 51.57 -48.65 31.67
CA ARG A 5 51.68 -49.09 30.25
C ARG A 5 50.34 -49.01 29.48
N HIS A 6 50.44 -48.80 28.18
CA HIS A 6 49.32 -48.81 27.22
C HIS A 6 49.17 -50.18 26.56
N LEU A 7 48.00 -50.47 25.99
CA LEU A 7 47.91 -51.04 24.65
C LEU A 7 46.57 -50.71 23.98
N SER A 8 46.54 -50.73 22.65
CA SER A 8 45.36 -50.47 21.83
C SER A 8 45.12 -51.62 20.87
N LEU A 9 43.87 -52.03 20.65
CA LEU A 9 43.38 -52.41 19.31
C LEU A 9 41.85 -52.32 19.24
N ALA A 10 41.30 -52.29 18.02
CA ALA A 10 39.87 -52.20 17.76
C ALA A 10 39.33 -53.52 17.19
N THR A 11 38.02 -53.74 17.35
CA THR A 11 37.25 -54.78 16.65
C THR A 11 36.00 -54.15 16.04
N VAL A 12 35.64 -54.59 14.83
CA VAL A 12 34.52 -54.07 14.05
C VAL A 12 33.20 -54.74 14.42
N LEU A 13 32.10 -53.98 14.41
CA LEU A 13 30.74 -54.52 14.32
C LEU A 13 29.98 -53.79 13.20
N THR A 14 29.65 -54.53 12.14
CA THR A 14 28.91 -54.05 10.97
C THR A 14 27.41 -54.14 11.20
N GLY A 15 26.74 -53.00 11.39
CA GLY A 15 25.28 -52.88 11.39
C GLY A 15 24.78 -52.24 10.10
N CYS A 16 24.03 -52.98 9.28
CA CYS A 16 23.45 -52.46 8.05
C CYS A 16 22.27 -51.52 8.34
N ALA A 17 22.50 -50.21 8.25
CA ALA A 17 21.42 -49.23 8.20
C ALA A 17 20.91 -49.11 6.75
N THR A 18 19.67 -49.54 6.49
CA THR A 18 18.99 -49.29 5.21
C THR A 18 18.75 -47.79 5.06
N ALA A 19 19.53 -47.13 4.20
CA ALA A 19 19.34 -45.72 3.90
C ALA A 19 17.99 -45.54 3.18
N ALA A 20 17.01 -44.96 3.87
CA ALA A 20 15.79 -44.47 3.24
C ALA A 20 16.17 -43.48 2.11
N PRO A 21 15.50 -43.54 0.94
CA PRO A 21 15.85 -42.67 -0.17
C PRO A 21 15.73 -41.21 0.24
N ILE A 22 16.83 -40.46 0.12
CA ILE A 22 16.85 -39.04 0.44
C ILE A 22 15.91 -38.33 -0.54
N ALA A 23 14.77 -37.86 -0.04
CA ALA A 23 13.80 -37.12 -0.82
C ALA A 23 14.49 -35.96 -1.57
N SER A 24 14.30 -35.91 -2.89
CA SER A 24 14.90 -34.91 -3.75
C SER A 24 14.47 -33.51 -3.30
N ARG A 25 15.45 -32.66 -2.98
CA ARG A 25 15.17 -31.29 -2.53
C ARG A 25 14.46 -30.51 -3.64
N PRO A 26 13.29 -29.91 -3.39
CA PRO A 26 12.66 -29.05 -4.39
C PRO A 26 13.55 -27.83 -4.68
N THR A 27 13.87 -27.67 -5.95
CA THR A 27 14.55 -26.50 -6.54
C THR A 27 13.58 -25.52 -7.19
N GLY A 28 12.27 -25.81 -7.15
CA GLY A 28 11.20 -24.96 -7.66
C GLY A 28 10.75 -23.85 -6.69
N ASP A 29 9.70 -23.14 -7.11
CA ASP A 29 8.92 -22.22 -6.30
C ASP A 29 8.13 -22.96 -5.21
N LEU A 30 7.50 -22.23 -4.28
CA LEU A 30 6.64 -22.81 -3.23
C LEU A 30 5.34 -23.38 -3.86
N PRO A 31 4.60 -24.27 -3.17
CA PRO A 31 3.31 -24.76 -3.67
C PRO A 31 2.32 -23.62 -3.91
N ARG A 32 1.50 -23.70 -4.97
CA ARG A 32 0.57 -22.62 -5.34
C ARG A 32 -0.46 -22.29 -4.26
N THR A 33 -0.97 -23.32 -3.59
CA THR A 33 -1.84 -23.19 -2.43
C THR A 33 -1.15 -23.84 -1.23
N TYR A 34 -1.44 -23.34 -0.03
CA TYR A 34 -0.92 -23.89 1.21
C TYR A 34 -2.03 -23.93 2.24
N ARG A 35 -2.25 -25.11 2.86
CA ARG A 35 -3.21 -25.25 3.95
C ARG A 35 -2.53 -24.77 5.23
N ALA A 36 -2.98 -23.61 5.74
CA ALA A 36 -2.50 -23.05 6.99
C ALA A 36 -2.63 -24.04 8.16
N ASN A 37 -1.69 -23.97 9.09
CA ASN A 37 -1.63 -24.78 10.31
C ASN A 37 -1.47 -23.85 11.53
N PRO A 38 -1.74 -24.33 12.76
CA PRO A 38 -1.45 -23.57 13.97
C PRO A 38 0.04 -23.22 14.07
N THR A 39 0.34 -21.96 14.34
CA THR A 39 1.70 -21.41 14.40
C THR A 39 2.36 -21.62 15.77
N SER A 40 3.62 -21.21 15.91
CA SER A 40 4.41 -21.38 17.14
C SER A 40 5.19 -20.11 17.52
N ALA A 41 5.68 -20.05 18.77
CA ALA A 41 6.58 -18.99 19.22
C ALA A 41 8.01 -19.09 18.65
N ALA A 42 8.29 -20.06 17.76
CA ALA A 42 9.51 -20.14 17.00
C ALA A 42 9.23 -19.64 15.58
N ILE A 43 9.90 -18.58 15.13
CA ILE A 43 9.72 -18.06 13.78
C ILE A 43 10.16 -19.13 12.77
N THR A 44 9.21 -19.73 12.04
CA THR A 44 9.49 -20.81 11.07
C THR A 44 8.94 -20.51 9.68
N PRO A 45 9.51 -21.11 8.61
CA PRO A 45 8.94 -21.00 7.27
C PRO A 45 7.52 -21.57 7.16
N ALA A 46 7.14 -22.55 7.98
CA ALA A 46 5.80 -23.14 7.97
C ALA A 46 4.77 -22.21 8.63
N ASP A 47 5.18 -21.49 9.69
CA ASP A 47 4.34 -20.52 10.39
C ASP A 47 4.16 -19.28 9.50
N LEU A 48 5.25 -18.72 8.95
CA LEU A 48 5.22 -17.69 7.90
C LEU A 48 4.30 -18.07 6.73
N MET A 49 4.38 -19.29 6.18
CA MET A 49 3.48 -19.73 5.10
C MET A 49 2.02 -19.90 5.56
N SER A 50 1.80 -20.36 6.80
CA SER A 50 0.45 -20.47 7.38
C SER A 50 -0.24 -19.11 7.51
N ARG A 51 0.55 -18.04 7.68
CA ARG A 51 0.06 -16.66 7.70
C ARG A 51 -0.06 -16.02 6.33
N LEU A 52 0.99 -16.15 5.52
CA LEU A 52 1.15 -15.37 4.29
C LEU A 52 0.15 -15.78 3.21
N TYR A 53 -0.11 -17.08 3.07
CA TYR A 53 -1.03 -17.56 2.05
C TYR A 53 -2.46 -17.02 2.23
N PRO A 54 -3.14 -17.19 3.38
CA PRO A 54 -4.47 -16.61 3.56
C PRO A 54 -4.48 -15.07 3.61
N PHE A 55 -3.38 -14.41 3.99
CA PHE A 55 -3.31 -12.95 4.01
C PHE A 55 -3.11 -12.33 2.61
N ALA A 56 -2.44 -13.05 1.70
CA ALA A 56 -2.19 -12.69 0.31
C ALA A 56 -2.89 -13.64 -0.68
N ASP A 57 -4.16 -13.95 -0.38
CA ASP A 57 -5.09 -14.71 -1.23
C ASP A 57 -6.13 -13.77 -1.87
N ASP A 58 -6.69 -14.17 -3.02
CA ASP A 58 -7.73 -13.42 -3.75
C ASP A 58 -8.92 -13.04 -2.87
N SER A 59 -9.26 -13.88 -1.88
CA SER A 59 -10.32 -13.63 -0.90
C SER A 59 -10.08 -12.39 -0.01
N MET A 60 -8.83 -11.92 0.09
CA MET A 60 -8.45 -10.67 0.78
C MET A 60 -8.55 -9.44 -0.13
N MET A 61 -8.95 -9.61 -1.40
CA MET A 61 -9.29 -8.54 -2.35
C MET A 61 -8.16 -7.52 -2.58
N GLY A 62 -6.90 -7.92 -2.40
CA GLY A 62 -5.72 -7.05 -2.50
C GLY A 62 -5.64 -5.93 -1.45
N ARG A 63 -6.47 -5.98 -0.40
CA ARG A 63 -6.36 -5.21 0.85
C ARG A 63 -6.34 -3.68 0.79
N GLU A 64 -6.71 -3.04 -0.33
CA GLU A 64 -6.64 -1.58 -0.54
C GLU A 64 -7.31 -0.77 0.59
N ALA A 65 -6.58 0.20 1.15
CA ALA A 65 -7.05 1.06 2.24
C ALA A 65 -8.35 1.80 1.87
N GLY A 66 -9.40 1.60 2.67
CA GLY A 66 -10.75 2.11 2.44
C GLY A 66 -11.72 1.11 1.78
N THR A 67 -11.28 -0.13 1.52
CA THR A 67 -12.10 -1.21 0.93
C THR A 67 -12.38 -2.36 1.90
N ARG A 68 -13.29 -3.26 1.53
CA ARG A 68 -13.58 -4.51 2.25
C ARG A 68 -12.33 -5.37 2.48
N GLY A 69 -11.39 -5.37 1.53
CA GLY A 69 -10.12 -6.09 1.66
C GLY A 69 -9.30 -5.59 2.86
N ASN A 70 -9.22 -4.26 3.04
CA ASN A 70 -8.51 -3.69 4.19
C ASN A 70 -9.20 -4.01 5.51
N VAL A 71 -10.53 -4.07 5.54
CA VAL A 71 -11.29 -4.50 6.72
C VAL A 71 -10.89 -5.92 7.11
N MET A 72 -10.97 -6.88 6.18
CA MET A 72 -10.62 -8.29 6.44
C MET A 72 -9.14 -8.45 6.85
N ALA A 73 -8.22 -7.70 6.23
CA ALA A 73 -6.81 -7.67 6.60
C ALA A 73 -6.58 -7.18 8.04
N THR A 74 -7.22 -6.08 8.42
CA THR A 74 -7.05 -5.45 9.73
C THR A 74 -7.71 -6.27 10.84
N ASP A 75 -8.85 -6.91 10.57
CA ASP A 75 -9.48 -7.85 11.51
C ASP A 75 -8.65 -9.13 11.71
N TYR A 76 -8.02 -9.67 10.65
CA TYR A 76 -7.08 -10.80 10.77
C TYR A 76 -5.87 -10.46 11.65
N VAL A 77 -5.22 -9.32 11.42
CA VAL A 77 -4.07 -8.88 12.24
C VAL A 77 -4.49 -8.66 13.70
N ALA A 78 -5.67 -8.07 13.95
CA ALA A 78 -6.20 -7.87 15.29
C ALA A 78 -6.52 -9.20 16.00
N HIS A 79 -7.11 -10.17 15.29
CA HIS A 79 -7.36 -11.51 15.82
C HIS A 79 -6.07 -12.21 16.22
N GLU A 80 -5.02 -12.13 15.39
CA GLU A 80 -3.75 -12.76 15.69
C GLU A 80 -3.00 -12.12 16.86
N MET A 81 -2.99 -10.78 16.96
CA MET A 81 -2.47 -10.11 18.16
C MET A 81 -3.25 -10.50 19.43
N ALA A 82 -4.58 -10.65 19.34
CA ALA A 82 -5.42 -11.09 20.45
C ALA A 82 -5.12 -12.55 20.86
N ARG A 83 -4.96 -13.46 19.89
CA ARG A 83 -4.59 -14.87 20.11
C ARG A 83 -3.24 -15.02 20.83
N MET A 84 -2.30 -14.12 20.54
CA MET A 84 -0.99 -14.03 21.19
C MET A 84 -1.01 -13.38 22.59
N GLY A 85 -2.16 -12.88 23.05
CA GLY A 85 -2.30 -12.24 24.36
C GLY A 85 -1.68 -10.84 24.46
N LEU A 86 -1.47 -10.15 23.34
CA LEU A 86 -1.14 -8.72 23.35
C LEU A 86 -2.34 -7.92 23.90
N ARG A 87 -2.10 -6.67 24.30
CA ARG A 87 -3.16 -5.75 24.70
C ARG A 87 -3.55 -4.84 23.54
N PRO A 88 -4.85 -4.61 23.30
CA PRO A 88 -5.30 -3.60 22.34
C PRO A 88 -4.78 -2.21 22.73
N ALA A 89 -4.32 -1.45 21.74
CA ALA A 89 -3.70 -0.15 21.91
C ALA A 89 -4.13 0.87 20.83
N GLY A 90 -5.28 0.63 20.19
CA GLY A 90 -5.95 1.56 19.30
C GLY A 90 -6.80 2.60 20.03
N GLU A 91 -7.69 3.25 19.28
CA GLU A 91 -8.65 4.22 19.78
C GLU A 91 -9.63 3.56 20.75
N ASN A 92 -9.95 4.27 21.85
CA ASN A 92 -10.93 3.87 22.87
C ASN A 92 -10.69 2.48 23.50
N GLY A 93 -9.45 1.97 23.46
CA GLY A 93 -9.11 0.63 23.97
C GLY A 93 -9.44 -0.52 23.01
N THR A 94 -9.79 -0.22 21.77
CA THR A 94 -9.92 -1.23 20.70
C THR A 94 -8.55 -1.57 20.09
N TRP A 95 -8.50 -2.54 19.17
CA TRP A 95 -7.30 -2.80 18.37
C TRP A 95 -7.02 -1.75 17.30
N PHE A 96 -8.00 -0.90 16.98
CA PHE A 96 -8.00 -0.13 15.74
C PHE A 96 -7.79 1.36 15.98
N GLN A 97 -7.08 2.02 15.06
CA GLN A 97 -7.15 3.46 14.89
C GLN A 97 -7.61 3.78 13.48
N THR A 98 -8.67 4.58 13.36
CA THR A 98 -9.32 4.86 12.08
C THR A 98 -8.60 5.99 11.36
N VAL A 99 -8.17 5.75 10.11
CA VAL A 99 -7.66 6.79 9.22
C VAL A 99 -8.85 7.35 8.44
N PRO A 100 -9.14 8.67 8.52
CA PRO A 100 -10.31 9.25 7.87
C PRO A 100 -10.06 9.45 6.37
N ILE A 101 -10.11 8.34 5.62
CA ILE A 101 -10.05 8.36 4.16
C ILE A 101 -11.40 8.84 3.60
N PHE A 102 -11.34 9.79 2.69
CA PHE A 102 -12.46 10.34 1.93
C PHE A 102 -12.18 10.26 0.43
N ILE A 103 -13.25 10.41 -0.35
CA ILE A 103 -13.29 10.34 -1.80
C ILE A 103 -13.94 11.64 -2.29
N ALA A 104 -13.15 12.53 -2.89
CA ALA A 104 -13.63 13.76 -3.50
C ALA A 104 -14.06 13.49 -4.96
N THR A 105 -15.36 13.66 -5.24
CA THR A 105 -15.92 13.53 -6.60
C THR A 105 -16.35 14.89 -7.11
N MET A 106 -15.98 15.26 -8.34
CA MET A 106 -16.38 16.54 -8.94
C MET A 106 -17.91 16.63 -9.13
N ASP A 107 -18.53 17.70 -8.66
CA ASP A 107 -19.93 18.03 -8.96
C ASP A 107 -20.03 18.57 -10.39
N THR A 108 -20.26 17.67 -11.35
CA THR A 108 -20.34 17.98 -12.78
C THR A 108 -21.58 18.81 -13.17
N THR A 109 -22.50 19.09 -12.23
CA THR A 109 -23.57 20.08 -12.46
C THR A 109 -23.04 21.52 -12.44
N ARG A 110 -21.82 21.75 -11.90
CA ARG A 110 -21.20 23.07 -11.84
C ARG A 110 -20.34 23.32 -13.07
N THR A 111 -20.73 24.34 -13.83
CA THR A 111 -19.97 24.78 -15.02
C THR A 111 -18.98 25.90 -14.69
N LEU A 112 -17.94 25.98 -15.51
CA LEU A 112 -17.03 27.13 -15.59
C LEU A 112 -17.31 27.83 -16.92
N ASN A 113 -17.57 29.13 -16.89
CA ASN A 113 -18.06 29.90 -18.03
C ASN A 113 -17.23 31.17 -18.22
N VAL A 114 -17.01 31.56 -19.48
CA VAL A 114 -16.32 32.80 -19.86
C VAL A 114 -17.30 33.60 -20.70
N GLU A 115 -17.70 34.79 -20.22
CA GLU A 115 -18.69 35.64 -20.89
C GLU A 115 -19.99 34.89 -21.28
N GLY A 116 -20.45 33.97 -20.42
CA GLY A 116 -21.63 33.13 -20.66
C GLY A 116 -21.41 31.90 -21.55
N THR A 117 -20.23 31.71 -22.13
CA THR A 117 -19.87 30.48 -22.84
C THR A 117 -19.28 29.45 -21.88
N ALA A 118 -19.94 28.30 -21.72
CA ALA A 118 -19.44 27.21 -20.87
C ALA A 118 -18.19 26.54 -21.48
N LEU A 119 -17.13 26.39 -20.68
CA LEU A 119 -15.95 25.58 -21.02
C LEU A 119 -16.24 24.10 -20.71
N ALA A 120 -15.95 23.19 -21.63
CA ALA A 120 -16.26 21.78 -21.44
C ALA A 120 -15.32 21.14 -20.40
N TYR A 121 -15.88 20.72 -19.27
CA TYR A 121 -15.17 19.98 -18.22
C TYR A 121 -14.49 18.73 -18.82
N GLY A 122 -13.21 18.52 -18.47
CA GLY A 122 -12.38 17.42 -18.96
C GLY A 122 -11.69 17.64 -20.30
N LYS A 123 -12.33 18.40 -21.20
CA LYS A 123 -11.80 18.73 -22.52
C LYS A 123 -11.00 20.04 -22.49
N ASP A 124 -11.61 21.09 -21.94
CA ASP A 124 -11.09 22.45 -21.99
C ASP A 124 -10.42 22.84 -20.65
N TRP A 125 -10.96 22.35 -19.54
CA TRP A 125 -10.43 22.56 -18.19
C TRP A 125 -10.64 21.33 -17.29
N LEU A 126 -9.75 21.14 -16.32
CA LEU A 126 -9.84 20.07 -15.31
C LEU A 126 -9.29 20.57 -13.96
N PRO A 127 -10.05 20.49 -12.85
CA PRO A 127 -9.61 20.95 -11.53
C PRO A 127 -8.66 19.93 -10.85
N PHE A 128 -7.61 20.43 -10.20
CA PHE A 128 -6.56 19.62 -9.59
C PHE A 128 -6.69 19.57 -8.06
N HIS A 129 -7.15 18.43 -7.54
CA HIS A 129 -7.40 18.22 -6.11
C HIS A 129 -6.12 17.77 -5.37
N SER A 130 -5.48 18.68 -4.64
CA SER A 130 -4.08 18.50 -4.18
C SER A 130 -3.91 18.14 -2.69
N GLN A 131 -4.90 17.52 -2.04
CA GLN A 131 -4.71 17.02 -0.67
C GLN A 131 -3.64 15.92 -0.56
N ASN A 132 -3.26 15.29 -1.68
CA ASN A 132 -2.21 14.26 -1.73
C ASN A 132 -0.80 14.85 -1.89
N GLY A 133 -0.44 15.81 -1.02
CA GLY A 133 0.97 16.19 -0.78
C GLY A 133 1.64 17.16 -1.76
N GLY A 134 0.89 17.89 -2.59
CA GLY A 134 1.43 18.89 -3.52
C GLY A 134 1.94 20.19 -2.87
N GLY A 135 2.96 20.09 -2.01
CA GLY A 135 3.41 21.14 -1.07
C GLY A 135 3.90 22.49 -1.66
N ASN A 136 3.90 22.65 -2.99
CA ASN A 136 4.19 23.91 -3.68
C ASN A 136 2.92 24.72 -4.03
N LEU A 137 1.72 24.16 -3.86
CA LEU A 137 0.45 24.77 -4.29
C LEU A 137 -0.48 25.02 -3.08
N PRO A 138 -1.07 26.23 -2.93
CA PRO A 138 -1.96 26.56 -1.81
C PRO A 138 -3.41 26.17 -2.16
N ILE A 139 -3.74 24.89 -2.22
CA ILE A 139 -5.04 24.40 -2.72
C ILE A 139 -5.98 24.01 -1.58
N GLY A 140 -7.26 24.37 -1.71
CA GLY A 140 -8.36 23.94 -0.84
C GLY A 140 -9.39 23.08 -1.59
N THR A 141 -10.24 22.38 -0.84
CA THR A 141 -11.14 21.34 -1.40
C THR A 141 -12.63 21.58 -1.14
N GLY A 142 -12.97 22.57 -0.33
CA GLY A 142 -14.36 23.07 -0.29
C GLY A 142 -14.72 23.81 -1.57
N THR A 143 -16.02 23.92 -1.85
CA THR A 143 -16.56 24.68 -2.99
C THR A 143 -15.88 26.04 -3.18
N ARG A 144 -15.64 26.40 -4.43
CA ARG A 144 -15.17 27.71 -4.87
C ARG A 144 -16.17 28.27 -5.87
N SER A 145 -16.79 29.40 -5.52
CA SER A 145 -17.37 30.28 -6.53
C SER A 145 -16.20 31.00 -7.23
N LEU A 146 -16.31 31.10 -8.55
CA LEU A 146 -15.48 31.92 -9.41
C LEU A 146 -16.35 32.99 -10.10
N ASP A 147 -17.50 33.31 -9.51
CA ASP A 147 -18.49 34.25 -10.05
C ASP A 147 -17.96 35.69 -9.97
N GLY A 148 -17.66 36.27 -11.13
CA GLY A 148 -17.05 37.61 -11.22
C GLY A 148 -15.52 37.60 -11.12
N ALA A 149 -14.87 36.42 -11.07
CA ALA A 149 -13.43 36.33 -10.99
C ALA A 149 -12.78 36.82 -12.30
N HIS A 150 -11.93 37.84 -12.21
CA HIS A 150 -11.12 38.31 -13.33
C HIS A 150 -9.96 37.34 -13.61
N VAL A 151 -9.64 37.13 -14.88
CA VAL A 151 -8.44 36.39 -15.31
C VAL A 151 -7.25 37.34 -15.42
N ILE A 152 -6.05 36.88 -15.06
CA ILE A 152 -4.78 37.61 -15.30
C ILE A 152 -3.67 36.65 -15.74
N TYR A 153 -2.81 37.04 -16.68
CA TYR A 153 -1.66 36.24 -17.09
C TYR A 153 -0.52 36.34 -16.07
N GLY A 154 -0.21 35.20 -15.44
CA GLY A 154 0.80 35.08 -14.39
C GLY A 154 2.24 35.00 -14.87
N GLY A 155 2.47 34.81 -16.18
CA GLY A 155 3.79 34.53 -16.74
C GLY A 155 4.07 33.04 -16.90
N THR A 156 5.36 32.69 -17.06
CA THR A 156 5.81 31.29 -17.23
C THR A 156 6.42 30.78 -15.94
N VAL A 157 5.90 29.68 -15.38
CA VAL A 157 6.42 29.14 -14.10
C VAL A 157 7.91 28.80 -14.16
N GLY A 158 8.63 29.06 -13.07
CA GLY A 158 10.08 28.90 -13.01
C GLY A 158 10.93 29.94 -13.76
N SER A 159 10.33 30.88 -14.51
CA SER A 159 11.09 31.91 -15.26
C SER A 159 11.69 33.03 -14.40
N GLY A 160 11.26 33.17 -13.14
CA GLY A 160 11.61 34.30 -12.28
C GLY A 160 10.84 35.60 -12.56
N ASN A 161 10.14 35.70 -13.70
CA ASN A 161 9.27 36.83 -14.04
C ASN A 161 7.80 36.38 -13.96
N LEU A 162 7.19 36.58 -12.79
CA LEU A 162 5.80 36.22 -12.51
C LEU A 162 5.01 37.44 -12.01
N VAL A 163 3.68 37.38 -12.12
CA VAL A 163 2.78 38.42 -11.57
C VAL A 163 2.94 38.53 -10.05
N SER A 164 2.78 39.73 -9.50
CA SER A 164 2.84 39.92 -8.05
C SER A 164 1.62 39.31 -7.34
N PRO A 165 1.76 38.76 -6.12
CA PRO A 165 0.63 38.25 -5.35
C PRO A 165 -0.51 39.27 -5.17
N ALA A 166 -0.19 40.53 -4.95
CA ALA A 166 -1.19 41.60 -4.79
C ALA A 166 -2.02 41.88 -6.06
N ALA A 167 -1.49 41.60 -7.26
CA ALA A 167 -2.24 41.70 -8.52
C ALA A 167 -3.01 40.40 -8.87
N ALA A 168 -2.73 39.31 -8.16
CA ALA A 168 -3.41 38.03 -8.26
C ALA A 168 -4.59 37.87 -7.27
N GLU A 169 -4.70 38.74 -6.27
CA GLU A 169 -5.73 38.69 -5.22
C GLU A 169 -7.15 38.66 -5.82
N GLY A 170 -7.95 37.65 -5.45
CA GLY A 170 -9.30 37.43 -5.98
C GLY A 170 -9.39 37.02 -7.46
N LYS A 171 -8.26 36.83 -8.17
CA LYS A 171 -8.22 36.53 -9.61
C LYS A 171 -7.96 35.06 -9.93
N ILE A 172 -8.22 34.68 -11.17
CA ILE A 172 -7.74 33.42 -11.76
C ILE A 172 -6.43 33.73 -12.49
N VAL A 173 -5.31 33.26 -11.94
CA VAL A 173 -3.99 33.48 -12.53
C VAL A 173 -3.66 32.36 -13.52
N VAL A 174 -3.54 32.71 -14.80
CA VAL A 174 -3.18 31.76 -15.88
C VAL A 174 -1.67 31.77 -16.10
N PHE A 175 -1.01 30.63 -15.90
CA PHE A 175 0.42 30.45 -16.12
C PHE A 175 0.74 29.55 -17.31
N SER A 176 1.77 29.91 -18.08
CA SER A 176 2.40 29.01 -19.04
C SER A 176 3.35 28.03 -18.34
N VAL A 177 3.39 26.79 -18.80
CA VAL A 177 4.35 25.77 -18.34
C VAL A 177 5.52 25.68 -19.32
N PRO A 178 6.77 25.82 -18.87
CA PRO A 178 7.92 25.72 -19.77
C PRO A 178 8.12 24.26 -20.26
N PRO A 179 8.79 24.05 -21.41
CA PRO A 179 9.17 22.71 -21.83
C PRO A 179 10.02 21.97 -20.79
N SER A 180 9.83 20.66 -20.70
CA SER A 180 10.61 19.75 -19.88
C SER A 180 12.09 19.83 -20.24
N ALA A 181 12.93 20.26 -19.29
CA ALA A 181 14.37 20.44 -19.50
C ALA A 181 15.11 19.16 -19.94
N THR A 182 14.55 17.97 -19.66
CA THR A 182 15.10 16.67 -20.06
C THR A 182 14.72 16.25 -21.48
N THR A 183 13.63 16.78 -22.05
CA THR A 183 13.06 16.28 -23.32
C THR A 183 12.75 17.34 -24.38
N GLY A 184 12.80 18.63 -24.02
CA GLY A 184 12.43 19.75 -24.91
C GLY A 184 10.95 19.82 -25.28
N ARG A 185 10.09 18.94 -24.73
CA ARG A 185 8.66 18.88 -25.02
C ARG A 185 7.85 19.66 -23.98
N ARG A 186 6.68 20.19 -24.35
CA ARG A 186 5.72 20.81 -23.40
C ARG A 186 5.43 19.84 -22.25
N ASP A 187 5.43 20.37 -21.02
CA ASP A 187 5.09 19.65 -19.79
C ASP A 187 3.76 20.20 -19.22
N TRP A 188 3.12 19.48 -18.32
CA TRP A 188 1.91 19.87 -17.60
C TRP A 188 2.11 19.98 -16.09
N ARG A 189 3.28 19.56 -15.57
CA ARG A 189 3.59 19.44 -14.14
C ARG A 189 3.91 20.77 -13.46
N PHE A 190 3.12 21.82 -13.68
CA PHE A 190 3.38 23.17 -13.17
C PHE A 190 3.69 23.22 -11.65
N ALA A 191 3.10 22.31 -10.87
CA ALA A 191 3.35 22.10 -9.44
C ALA A 191 4.83 21.88 -9.05
N THR A 192 5.70 21.43 -9.96
CA THR A 192 7.14 21.26 -9.68
C THR A 192 7.97 22.52 -9.88
N TYR A 193 7.40 23.60 -10.43
CA TYR A 193 8.13 24.79 -10.89
C TYR A 193 8.07 25.94 -9.87
N GLY A 194 8.53 25.66 -8.64
CA GLY A 194 8.66 26.64 -7.56
C GLY A 194 7.39 26.83 -6.71
N PRO A 195 7.49 27.62 -5.63
CA PRO A 195 6.39 27.83 -4.68
C PRO A 195 5.35 28.80 -5.24
N LEU A 196 4.24 28.27 -5.75
CA LEU A 196 3.03 29.04 -6.05
C LEU A 196 2.18 29.30 -4.79
N THR A 197 2.63 28.83 -3.61
CA THR A 197 2.06 29.14 -2.29
C THR A 197 1.95 30.64 -2.00
N GLN A 198 2.74 31.47 -2.68
CA GLN A 198 2.64 32.93 -2.62
C GLN A 198 1.31 33.49 -3.15
N TYR A 199 0.56 32.74 -3.98
CA TYR A 199 -0.71 33.15 -4.56
C TYR A 199 -1.94 32.69 -3.73
N ALA A 200 -1.78 32.55 -2.41
CA ALA A 200 -2.81 31.99 -1.53
C ALA A 200 -4.13 32.80 -1.44
N GLY A 201 -4.14 34.06 -1.87
CA GLY A 201 -5.35 34.91 -1.99
C GLY A 201 -5.95 34.98 -3.40
N ALA A 202 -5.39 34.24 -4.37
CA ALA A 202 -6.03 34.11 -5.68
C ALA A 202 -7.34 33.31 -5.58
N ALA A 203 -8.30 33.58 -6.47
CA ALA A 203 -9.48 32.72 -6.62
C ALA A 203 -9.13 31.39 -7.29
N GLY A 204 -8.18 31.40 -8.23
CA GLY A 204 -7.68 30.20 -8.88
C GLY A 204 -6.27 30.34 -9.47
N ILE A 205 -5.61 29.19 -9.65
CA ILE A 205 -4.29 29.05 -10.28
C ILE A 205 -4.45 28.08 -11.46
N ALA A 206 -4.44 28.60 -12.68
CA ALA A 206 -4.60 27.81 -13.90
C ALA A 206 -3.27 27.63 -14.64
N ALA A 207 -3.03 26.44 -15.17
CA ALA A 207 -1.81 26.11 -15.92
C ALA A 207 -2.14 25.55 -17.31
N ILE A 208 -1.52 26.14 -18.34
CA ILE A 208 -1.72 25.76 -19.73
C ILE A 208 -0.93 24.48 -20.04
N GLY A 209 -1.64 23.37 -20.26
CA GLY A 209 -1.01 22.07 -20.57
C GLY A 209 -1.91 20.84 -20.49
N LEU A 210 -3.24 20.98 -20.32
CA LEU A 210 -4.16 19.83 -20.25
C LEU A 210 -4.08 18.94 -21.52
N ASP A 211 -3.79 19.54 -22.67
CA ASP A 211 -3.67 18.86 -23.97
C ASP A 211 -2.42 17.98 -24.11
N VAL A 212 -1.44 18.08 -23.20
CA VAL A 212 -0.25 17.21 -23.13
C VAL A 212 -0.26 16.28 -21.92
N VAL A 213 -1.34 16.25 -21.13
CA VAL A 213 -1.54 15.25 -20.08
C VAL A 213 -1.85 13.90 -20.73
N PRO A 214 -1.18 12.79 -20.35
CA PRO A 214 -1.50 11.46 -20.87
C PRO A 214 -2.97 11.07 -20.59
N ARG A 215 -3.67 10.47 -21.55
CA ARG A 215 -5.11 10.11 -21.39
C ARG A 215 -5.41 9.29 -20.14
N THR A 216 -4.49 8.42 -19.71
CA THR A 216 -4.60 7.65 -18.45
C THR A 216 -4.51 8.53 -17.21
N THR A 217 -3.72 9.60 -17.25
CA THR A 217 -3.66 10.62 -16.19
C THR A 217 -4.88 11.54 -16.24
N VAL A 218 -5.37 11.93 -17.43
CA VAL A 218 -6.64 12.67 -17.58
C VAL A 218 -7.80 11.89 -16.96
N GLY A 219 -7.94 10.60 -17.31
CA GLY A 219 -8.94 9.71 -16.69
C GLY A 219 -8.78 9.56 -15.18
N ARG A 220 -7.53 9.52 -14.66
CA ARG A 220 -7.29 9.49 -13.21
C ARG A 220 -7.72 10.79 -12.53
N LEU A 221 -7.41 11.95 -13.10
CA LEU A 221 -7.75 13.26 -12.51
C LEU A 221 -9.24 13.61 -12.66
N HIS A 222 -9.92 13.00 -13.64
CA HIS A 222 -11.39 12.96 -13.73
C HIS A 222 -12.05 12.09 -12.67
N GLY A 223 -11.44 10.95 -12.35
CA GLY A 223 -11.98 9.99 -11.41
C GLY A 223 -12.08 10.56 -9.99
N PRO A 224 -12.78 9.87 -9.09
CA PRO A 224 -12.85 10.27 -7.69
C PRO A 224 -11.45 10.29 -7.05
N GLN A 225 -11.10 11.38 -6.36
CA GLN A 225 -9.79 11.57 -5.74
C GLN A 225 -9.83 11.10 -4.29
N VAL A 226 -9.09 10.04 -3.98
CA VAL A 226 -8.97 9.52 -2.60
C VAL A 226 -7.96 10.36 -1.81
N PHE A 227 -8.25 10.70 -0.55
CA PHE A 227 -7.39 11.51 0.33
C PHE A 227 -7.66 11.21 1.82
N VAL A 228 -6.78 11.64 2.73
CA VAL A 228 -7.07 11.69 4.18
C VAL A 228 -7.58 13.07 4.57
N ARG A 229 -8.76 13.17 5.18
CA ARG A 229 -9.27 14.46 5.67
C ARG A 229 -8.48 14.93 6.90
N PRO A 230 -7.83 16.11 6.87
CA PRO A 230 -7.19 16.64 8.06
C PRO A 230 -8.25 17.07 9.09
N GLN A 231 -8.05 16.75 10.38
CA GLN A 231 -8.96 17.15 11.46
C GLN A 231 -9.12 18.68 11.59
N ASN A 232 -8.06 19.44 11.33
CA ASN A 232 -7.99 20.87 11.60
C ASN A 232 -7.74 21.70 10.31
N VAL A 233 -8.70 21.69 9.39
CA VAL A 233 -8.68 22.63 8.24
C VAL A 233 -9.42 23.91 8.63
N MET A 234 -8.67 24.94 9.01
CA MET A 234 -9.21 26.31 9.03
C MET A 234 -9.60 26.71 7.60
N PRO A 235 -10.80 27.26 7.36
CA PRO A 235 -11.28 27.56 6.00
C PRO A 235 -10.71 28.86 5.46
N THR A 236 -9.38 28.95 5.33
CA THR A 236 -8.74 29.94 4.47
C THR A 236 -9.21 29.69 3.03
N PRO A 237 -9.62 30.72 2.26
CA PRO A 237 -10.02 30.58 0.84
C PRO A 237 -8.83 30.27 -0.10
N THR A 238 -8.14 29.16 0.11
CA THR A 238 -7.07 28.68 -0.77
C THR A 238 -7.57 28.47 -2.21
N PRO A 239 -6.87 28.97 -3.25
CA PRO A 239 -7.30 28.90 -4.65
C PRO A 239 -7.61 27.49 -5.14
N LEU A 240 -8.50 27.44 -6.13
CA LEU A 240 -8.67 26.26 -6.96
C LEU A 240 -7.50 26.15 -7.95
N ALA A 241 -6.85 24.98 -8.03
CA ALA A 241 -5.92 24.70 -9.12
C ALA A 241 -6.65 24.12 -10.34
N LEU A 242 -6.24 24.55 -11.53
CA LEU A 242 -6.82 24.16 -12.81
C LEU A 242 -5.71 23.76 -13.81
N LEU A 243 -5.89 22.65 -14.52
CA LEU A 243 -5.22 22.40 -15.78
C LEU A 243 -6.15 22.83 -16.92
N ILE A 244 -5.65 23.59 -17.89
CA ILE A 244 -6.44 24.10 -19.02
C ILE A 244 -5.75 23.83 -20.35
N THR A 245 -6.53 23.77 -21.44
CA THR A 245 -5.99 23.69 -22.81
C THR A 245 -5.53 25.07 -23.31
N PRO A 246 -4.72 25.13 -24.39
CA PRO A 246 -4.44 26.37 -25.09
C PRO A 246 -5.70 27.12 -25.56
N ASP A 247 -6.76 26.40 -25.94
CA ASP A 247 -8.02 27.00 -26.39
C ASP A 247 -8.80 27.62 -25.22
N ALA A 248 -8.88 26.92 -24.09
CA ALA A 248 -9.44 27.47 -22.86
C ALA A 248 -8.64 28.67 -22.35
N ALA A 249 -7.31 28.63 -22.44
CA ALA A 249 -6.44 29.76 -22.08
C ALA A 249 -6.69 30.97 -22.97
N ARG A 250 -6.84 30.77 -24.29
CA ARG A 250 -7.21 31.83 -25.24
C ARG A 250 -8.58 32.42 -24.95
N ALA A 251 -9.56 31.59 -24.61
CA ALA A 251 -10.87 32.06 -24.17
C ALA A 251 -10.78 32.88 -22.87
N LEU A 252 -10.16 32.34 -21.82
CA LEU A 252 -9.99 32.99 -20.51
C LEU A 252 -9.23 34.34 -20.60
N LEU A 253 -8.18 34.42 -21.41
CA LEU A 253 -7.40 35.64 -21.62
C LEU A 253 -7.99 36.57 -22.71
N GLY A 254 -8.99 36.10 -23.47
CA GLY A 254 -9.62 36.85 -24.56
C GLY A 254 -8.75 37.11 -25.79
N VAL A 255 -7.72 36.29 -26.02
CA VAL A 255 -6.67 36.52 -27.04
C VAL A 255 -6.74 35.52 -28.20
N ALA A 256 -6.32 35.95 -29.40
CA ALA A 256 -6.27 35.10 -30.61
C ALA A 256 -5.07 34.12 -30.62
N SER A 257 -3.93 34.52 -30.05
CA SER A 257 -2.77 33.65 -29.76
C SER A 257 -2.29 33.83 -28.33
N LEU A 258 -1.55 32.85 -27.82
CA LEU A 258 -0.82 32.89 -26.55
C LEU A 258 0.61 33.45 -26.72
N ASP A 259 1.07 33.65 -27.96
CA ASP A 259 2.36 34.27 -28.26
C ASP A 259 2.33 35.76 -27.89
N GLY A 260 3.40 36.24 -27.24
CA GLY A 260 3.55 37.66 -26.89
C GLY A 260 2.77 38.13 -25.66
N LEU A 261 2.10 37.23 -24.92
CA LEU A 261 1.43 37.54 -23.65
C LEU A 261 2.37 38.22 -22.65
N THR A 262 1.94 39.34 -22.06
CA THR A 262 2.73 40.10 -21.08
C THR A 262 2.31 39.78 -19.63
N VAL A 263 3.27 39.70 -18.71
CA VAL A 263 2.98 39.42 -17.29
C VAL A 263 2.09 40.52 -16.72
N GLY A 264 0.99 40.14 -16.08
CA GLY A 264 -0.03 41.06 -15.59
C GLY A 264 -1.09 41.47 -16.63
N GLN A 265 -1.07 40.91 -17.84
CA GLN A 265 -2.13 41.13 -18.83
C GLN A 265 -3.48 40.61 -18.31
N GLU A 266 -4.45 41.51 -18.18
CA GLU A 266 -5.83 41.18 -17.82
C GLU A 266 -6.51 40.36 -18.93
N GLY A 267 -7.37 39.43 -18.52
CA GLY A 267 -8.23 38.63 -19.38
C GLY A 267 -9.72 38.96 -19.19
N ARG A 268 -10.57 37.98 -19.45
CA ARG A 268 -12.03 38.08 -19.31
C ARG A 268 -12.49 37.84 -17.88
N VAL A 269 -13.76 38.11 -17.64
CA VAL A 269 -14.46 37.74 -16.40
C VAL A 269 -15.02 36.32 -16.54
N VAL A 270 -14.81 35.52 -15.50
CA VAL A 270 -15.34 34.16 -15.35
C VAL A 270 -16.61 34.19 -14.51
N THR A 271 -17.52 33.26 -14.79
CA THR A 271 -18.63 32.91 -13.90
C THR A 271 -18.77 31.40 -13.80
N GLY A 272 -19.25 30.91 -12.67
CA GLY A 272 -19.32 29.49 -12.39
C GLY A 272 -18.85 29.13 -10.99
N ASN A 273 -19.09 27.87 -10.64
CA ASN A 273 -18.66 27.29 -9.38
C ASN A 273 -17.88 26.01 -9.67
N VAL A 274 -17.01 25.61 -8.75
CA VAL A 274 -16.35 24.31 -8.76
C VAL A 274 -16.48 23.72 -7.37
N ALA A 275 -17.05 22.53 -7.28
CA ALA A 275 -17.30 21.84 -6.02
C ALA A 275 -16.87 20.38 -6.14
N PHE A 276 -16.25 19.88 -5.08
CA PHE A 276 -16.09 18.44 -4.85
C PHE A 276 -17.11 18.02 -3.80
N VAL A 277 -17.79 16.91 -4.04
CA VAL A 277 -18.57 16.19 -3.04
C VAL A 277 -17.63 15.18 -2.40
N ASP A 278 -17.24 15.45 -1.16
CA ASP A 278 -16.46 14.50 -0.36
C ASP A 278 -17.39 13.46 0.29
N THR A 279 -17.25 12.20 -0.08
CA THR A 279 -17.84 11.08 0.69
C THR A 279 -16.77 10.38 1.52
N PRO A 280 -17.08 9.80 2.70
CA PRO A 280 -16.17 8.87 3.35
C PRO A 280 -15.85 7.68 2.44
N ALA A 281 -14.69 7.04 2.62
CA ALA A 281 -14.44 5.74 2.00
C ALA A 281 -15.53 4.73 2.41
N PRO A 282 -15.95 3.81 1.50
CA PRO A 282 -17.06 2.89 1.76
C PRO A 282 -16.80 1.90 2.90
N PHE A 283 -15.53 1.70 3.28
CA PHE A 283 -15.12 0.90 4.43
C PHE A 283 -14.06 1.65 5.26
N PRO A 284 -13.99 1.44 6.59
CA PRO A 284 -12.99 2.08 7.43
C PRO A 284 -11.58 1.54 7.15
N SER A 285 -10.64 2.45 6.84
CA SER A 285 -9.21 2.16 6.84
C SER A 285 -8.68 2.22 8.28
N ARG A 286 -7.97 1.18 8.73
CA ARG A 286 -7.59 1.01 10.14
C ARG A 286 -6.11 0.67 10.31
N ASN A 287 -5.38 1.45 11.10
CA ASN A 287 -4.16 0.95 11.75
C ASN A 287 -4.57 -0.12 12.78
N VAL A 288 -3.79 -1.18 12.94
CA VAL A 288 -3.97 -2.18 14.02
C VAL A 288 -2.83 -2.05 15.01
N ILE A 289 -3.14 -1.86 16.29
CA ILE A 289 -2.18 -1.45 17.31
C ILE A 289 -2.28 -2.35 18.54
N GLY A 290 -1.17 -3.01 18.87
CA GLY A 290 -1.06 -3.93 20.00
C GLY A 290 0.18 -3.67 20.88
N ILE A 291 0.06 -3.89 22.19
CA ILE A 291 1.16 -3.74 23.15
C ILE A 291 1.47 -5.07 23.83
N LEU A 292 2.75 -5.46 23.84
CA LEU A 292 3.29 -6.43 24.79
C LEU A 292 3.94 -5.65 25.96
N PRO A 293 3.37 -5.71 27.19
CA PRO A 293 3.86 -4.91 28.32
C PRO A 293 5.28 -5.28 28.78
N GLY A 294 6.09 -4.27 29.06
CA GLY A 294 7.44 -4.46 29.60
C GLY A 294 7.48 -4.92 31.05
N SER A 295 8.53 -5.68 31.40
CA SER A 295 8.74 -6.26 32.74
C SER A 295 9.33 -5.28 33.76
N ASP A 296 10.14 -4.29 33.35
CA ASP A 296 10.75 -3.31 34.25
C ASP A 296 9.76 -2.14 34.53
N PRO A 297 9.30 -1.92 35.78
CA PRO A 297 8.36 -0.85 36.10
C PRO A 297 8.81 0.56 35.69
N ALA A 298 10.12 0.81 35.65
CA ALA A 298 10.70 2.10 35.27
C ALA A 298 10.92 2.25 33.74
N ARG A 299 10.76 1.17 32.95
CA ARG A 299 10.98 1.17 31.50
C ARG A 299 9.79 0.69 30.67
N ARG A 300 8.80 0.00 31.25
CA ARG A 300 7.57 -0.43 30.56
C ARG A 300 6.71 0.73 30.03
N GLY A 301 6.90 1.94 30.56
CA GLY A 301 6.34 3.18 29.99
C GLY A 301 7.10 3.74 28.78
N GLN A 302 8.11 3.03 28.29
CA GLN A 302 8.83 3.31 27.03
C GLN A 302 8.60 2.14 26.07
N TYR A 303 8.49 2.45 24.79
CA TYR A 303 8.13 1.50 23.73
C TYR A 303 9.24 1.38 22.69
N VAL A 304 9.57 0.15 22.32
CA VAL A 304 10.18 -0.12 21.01
C VAL A 304 9.03 -0.43 20.06
N ALA A 305 8.85 0.40 19.03
CA ALA A 305 7.83 0.18 18.02
C ALA A 305 8.32 -0.81 16.96
N VAL A 306 7.42 -1.69 16.50
CA VAL A 306 7.61 -2.62 15.39
C VAL A 306 6.48 -2.38 14.40
N GLY A 307 6.80 -2.08 13.13
CA GLY A 307 5.82 -1.67 12.13
C GLY A 307 5.95 -2.35 10.78
N ALA A 308 4.84 -2.43 10.06
CA ALA A 308 4.64 -2.95 8.69
C ALA A 308 3.27 -2.43 8.21
N HIS A 309 2.95 -2.42 6.91
CA HIS A 309 1.61 -2.06 6.42
C HIS A 309 0.76 -3.27 6.02
N ASN A 310 -0.56 -3.12 6.09
CA ASN A 310 -1.54 -4.18 5.83
C ASN A 310 -2.31 -4.01 4.51
N ASP A 311 -2.33 -2.82 3.91
CA ASP A 311 -2.90 -2.61 2.59
C ASP A 311 -1.92 -2.90 1.45
N HIS A 312 -2.48 -3.12 0.26
CA HIS A 312 -1.77 -3.16 -1.02
C HIS A 312 -2.66 -2.52 -2.11
N ILE A 313 -2.30 -2.64 -3.38
CA ILE A 313 -2.98 -2.01 -4.53
C ILE A 313 -4.45 -2.40 -4.75
N GLY A 314 -4.96 -3.50 -4.17
CA GLY A 314 -6.37 -3.90 -4.34
C GLY A 314 -6.68 -4.56 -5.69
N ILE A 315 -7.93 -4.45 -6.12
CA ILE A 315 -8.42 -5.03 -7.38
C ILE A 315 -8.18 -4.04 -8.53
N ALA A 316 -7.45 -4.48 -9.56
CA ALA A 316 -7.22 -3.69 -10.76
C ALA A 316 -8.52 -3.52 -11.58
N PRO A 317 -8.74 -2.35 -12.23
CA PRO A 317 -9.98 -2.02 -12.94
C PRO A 317 -10.19 -2.79 -14.27
N ARG A 318 -9.45 -3.88 -14.49
CA ARG A 318 -9.62 -4.82 -15.61
C ARG A 318 -8.94 -6.15 -15.30
N VAL A 319 -9.45 -7.22 -15.89
CA VAL A 319 -8.88 -8.57 -15.77
C VAL A 319 -7.76 -8.76 -16.81
N PHE A 320 -6.53 -9.02 -16.35
CA PHE A 320 -5.36 -9.30 -17.17
C PHE A 320 -5.25 -10.80 -17.49
N ASP A 321 -4.26 -11.20 -18.30
CA ASP A 321 -3.69 -12.55 -18.26
C ASP A 321 -2.39 -12.49 -17.45
N HIS A 322 -2.37 -13.17 -16.31
CA HIS A 322 -1.28 -13.15 -15.35
C HIS A 322 0.03 -13.67 -15.97
N ASP A 323 -0.03 -14.70 -16.83
CA ASP A 323 1.18 -15.29 -17.38
C ASP A 323 1.86 -14.37 -18.42
N SER A 324 1.08 -13.57 -19.15
CA SER A 324 1.60 -12.46 -19.97
C SER A 324 2.28 -11.37 -19.14
N VAL A 325 1.71 -10.98 -17.98
CA VAL A 325 2.32 -9.99 -17.08
C VAL A 325 3.64 -10.53 -16.50
N LEU A 326 3.65 -11.78 -16.05
CA LEU A 326 4.85 -12.45 -15.52
C LEU A 326 5.96 -12.56 -16.58
N ALA A 327 5.62 -12.94 -17.81
CA ALA A 327 6.56 -13.02 -18.93
C ALA A 327 7.13 -11.64 -19.30
N TYR A 328 6.31 -10.58 -19.27
CA TYR A 328 6.78 -9.20 -19.47
C TYR A 328 7.75 -8.78 -18.36
N ASN A 329 7.39 -8.98 -17.09
CA ASN A 329 8.16 -8.57 -15.93
C ASN A 329 9.59 -9.18 -15.92
N GLN A 330 9.72 -10.48 -16.19
CA GLN A 330 11.02 -11.17 -16.24
C GLN A 330 11.98 -10.64 -17.34
N VAL A 331 11.44 -10.06 -18.41
CA VAL A 331 12.22 -9.57 -19.56
C VAL A 331 12.46 -8.06 -19.48
N ALA A 332 11.44 -7.27 -19.20
CA ALA A 332 11.42 -5.82 -19.42
C ALA A 332 11.29 -4.96 -18.14
N ARG A 333 10.89 -5.54 -17.01
CA ARG A 333 10.61 -4.81 -15.74
C ARG A 333 11.13 -5.61 -14.53
N ARG A 334 12.46 -5.74 -14.42
CA ARG A 334 13.12 -6.59 -13.40
C ARG A 334 13.20 -5.96 -12.02
N LEU A 335 13.48 -4.67 -11.93
CA LEU A 335 13.46 -3.90 -10.67
C LEU A 335 12.03 -3.56 -10.25
N GLY A 336 11.03 -3.74 -11.12
CA GLY A 336 9.64 -3.46 -10.78
C GLY A 336 9.32 -1.98 -10.94
N GLY A 337 8.96 -1.31 -9.84
CA GLY A 337 8.54 0.10 -9.84
C GLY A 337 9.62 1.12 -10.25
N PRO A 338 10.89 0.95 -9.84
CA PRO A 338 12.00 1.81 -10.28
C PRO A 338 12.42 1.70 -11.76
N ASP A 339 11.92 0.72 -12.52
CA ASP A 339 12.31 0.59 -13.94
C ASP A 339 11.68 1.68 -14.82
N THR A 340 12.52 2.37 -15.60
CA THR A 340 12.06 3.34 -16.60
C THR A 340 11.34 2.63 -17.75
N LEU A 341 10.04 2.88 -17.89
CA LEU A 341 9.24 2.37 -19.01
C LEU A 341 9.86 2.76 -20.36
N ARG A 342 10.13 1.77 -21.20
CA ARG A 342 10.70 1.90 -22.54
C ARG A 342 9.98 1.00 -23.54
N ALA A 343 10.23 1.24 -24.83
CA ALA A 343 9.87 0.27 -25.86
C ALA A 343 10.62 -1.06 -25.65
N ILE A 344 9.91 -2.17 -25.85
CA ILE A 344 10.50 -3.50 -25.98
C ILE A 344 11.05 -3.69 -27.40
N THR A 345 12.21 -4.31 -27.53
CA THR A 345 12.77 -4.69 -28.83
C THR A 345 12.03 -5.89 -29.43
N PRO A 346 12.12 -6.14 -30.75
CA PRO A 346 11.52 -7.33 -31.37
C PRO A 346 12.03 -8.66 -30.75
N ALA A 347 13.30 -8.71 -30.35
CA ALA A 347 13.88 -9.87 -29.67
C ALA A 347 13.30 -10.08 -28.27
N GLU A 348 13.04 -9.01 -27.52
CA GLU A 348 12.36 -9.07 -26.23
C GLU A 348 10.88 -9.46 -26.39
N ALA A 349 10.18 -8.93 -27.39
CA ALA A 349 8.80 -9.31 -27.70
C ALA A 349 8.68 -10.81 -28.03
N ALA A 350 9.58 -11.35 -28.85
CA ALA A 350 9.65 -12.78 -29.15
C ALA A 350 9.94 -13.62 -27.89
N ARG A 351 10.84 -13.15 -27.00
CA ARG A 351 11.14 -13.80 -25.72
C ARG A 351 9.95 -13.79 -24.75
N ILE A 352 9.21 -12.67 -24.68
CA ILE A 352 8.00 -12.53 -23.84
C ILE A 352 6.92 -13.49 -24.34
N ALA A 353 6.68 -13.57 -25.66
CA ALA A 353 5.74 -14.53 -26.24
C ALA A 353 6.13 -15.98 -25.91
N ALA A 354 7.40 -16.36 -26.13
CA ALA A 354 7.88 -17.71 -25.83
C ALA A 354 7.78 -18.08 -24.33
N LEU A 355 8.02 -17.13 -23.42
CA LEU A 355 7.85 -17.32 -21.97
C LEU A 355 6.37 -17.48 -21.60
N ARG A 356 5.50 -16.58 -22.07
CA ARG A 356 4.04 -16.66 -21.86
C ARG A 356 3.52 -18.03 -22.32
N ASP A 357 3.81 -18.42 -23.55
CA ASP A 357 3.31 -19.67 -24.13
C ASP A 357 3.79 -20.90 -23.37
N SER A 358 4.98 -20.83 -22.75
CA SER A 358 5.50 -21.88 -21.86
C SER A 358 4.77 -21.92 -20.51
N LEU A 359 4.49 -20.76 -19.90
CA LEU A 359 3.74 -20.62 -18.66
C LEU A 359 2.28 -21.10 -18.83
N THR A 360 1.59 -20.58 -19.84
CA THR A 360 0.20 -20.96 -20.18
C THR A 360 0.06 -22.47 -20.40
N ARG A 361 1.02 -23.12 -21.09
CA ARG A 361 1.05 -24.60 -21.21
C ARG A 361 1.30 -25.29 -19.87
N ALA A 362 2.24 -24.80 -19.06
CA ALA A 362 2.54 -25.39 -17.75
C ALA A 362 1.38 -25.24 -16.74
N HIS A 363 0.49 -24.27 -16.94
CA HIS A 363 -0.68 -24.02 -16.09
C HIS A 363 -1.99 -24.59 -16.67
N GLY A 364 -1.97 -25.18 -17.87
CA GLY A 364 -3.15 -25.77 -18.52
C GLY A 364 -4.11 -24.77 -19.17
N GLY A 365 -3.78 -23.48 -19.21
CA GLY A 365 -4.65 -22.42 -19.73
C GLY A 365 -4.14 -21.01 -19.40
N ALA A 366 -4.81 -19.99 -19.92
CA ALA A 366 -4.54 -18.60 -19.55
C ALA A 366 -5.12 -18.32 -18.17
N ARG A 367 -4.39 -17.58 -17.33
CA ARG A 367 -4.81 -17.28 -15.95
C ARG A 367 -5.35 -15.86 -15.90
N ARG A 368 -6.68 -15.74 -15.95
CA ARG A 368 -7.37 -14.45 -15.91
C ARG A 368 -7.55 -14.00 -14.46
N ASP A 369 -7.03 -12.81 -14.16
CA ASP A 369 -6.88 -12.29 -12.80
C ASP A 369 -6.87 -10.76 -12.79
N SER A 370 -7.27 -10.15 -11.68
CA SER A 370 -7.26 -8.71 -11.40
C SER A 370 -6.82 -8.36 -9.96
N VAL A 371 -6.57 -9.32 -9.07
CA VAL A 371 -6.24 -9.04 -7.67
C VAL A 371 -4.74 -8.83 -7.51
N ASN A 372 -4.32 -7.66 -7.01
CA ASN A 372 -2.93 -7.47 -6.60
C ASN A 372 -2.80 -8.04 -5.20
N ASN A 373 -2.28 -9.26 -5.07
CA ASN A 373 -2.24 -9.98 -3.80
C ASN A 373 -1.14 -9.52 -2.83
N GLY A 374 -0.07 -8.91 -3.32
CA GLY A 374 0.94 -8.24 -2.48
C GLY A 374 1.54 -9.16 -1.42
N ALA A 375 2.18 -10.25 -1.84
CA ALA A 375 2.74 -11.25 -0.94
C ALA A 375 4.16 -10.93 -0.43
N ASP A 376 5.00 -10.24 -1.21
CA ASP A 376 6.16 -9.54 -0.63
C ASP A 376 5.68 -8.24 0.02
N ASP A 377 4.82 -7.52 -0.69
CA ASP A 377 4.54 -6.08 -0.55
C ASP A 377 3.07 -5.85 -0.15
N ASP A 378 2.69 -5.62 1.11
CA ASP A 378 3.43 -5.92 2.34
C ASP A 378 2.80 -7.11 3.11
N GLY A 379 2.45 -8.16 2.37
CA GLY A 379 2.09 -9.43 2.99
C GLY A 379 3.23 -9.97 3.87
N SER A 380 4.48 -9.89 3.40
CA SER A 380 5.62 -10.50 4.07
C SER A 380 6.05 -9.77 5.35
N GLY A 381 6.01 -8.44 5.38
CA GLY A 381 6.30 -7.65 6.58
C GLY A 381 5.17 -7.67 7.59
N THR A 382 3.89 -7.64 7.16
CA THR A 382 2.77 -7.86 8.10
C THR A 382 2.89 -9.20 8.82
N VAL A 383 3.18 -10.31 8.10
CA VAL A 383 3.34 -11.60 8.79
C VAL A 383 4.64 -11.69 9.58
N GLY A 384 5.72 -11.03 9.15
CA GLY A 384 6.95 -10.89 9.94
C GLY A 384 6.73 -10.18 11.28
N LEU A 385 5.90 -9.14 11.29
CA LEU A 385 5.48 -8.43 12.51
C LEU A 385 4.69 -9.35 13.45
N LEU A 386 3.78 -10.17 12.91
CA LEU A 386 3.03 -11.18 13.68
C LEU A 386 3.92 -12.30 14.25
N GLU A 387 4.88 -12.82 13.46
CA GLU A 387 5.86 -13.82 13.93
C GLU A 387 6.73 -13.28 15.07
N ILE A 388 7.15 -12.00 14.98
CA ILE A 388 7.90 -11.33 16.05
C ILE A 388 7.02 -11.13 17.29
N ALA A 389 5.74 -10.77 17.13
CA ALA A 389 4.80 -10.66 18.23
C ALA A 389 4.60 -12.00 18.97
N GLU A 390 4.38 -13.09 18.24
CA GLU A 390 4.22 -14.44 18.80
C GLU A 390 5.50 -14.93 19.48
N ALA A 391 6.66 -14.73 18.85
CA ALA A 391 7.95 -15.10 19.42
C ALA A 391 8.27 -14.35 20.72
N PHE A 392 7.95 -13.06 20.82
CA PHE A 392 8.15 -12.31 22.06
C PHE A 392 7.11 -12.66 23.14
N ALA A 393 5.83 -12.84 22.78
CA ALA A 393 4.79 -13.24 23.73
C ALA A 393 5.03 -14.65 24.30
N GLY A 394 5.33 -15.62 23.43
CA GLY A 394 5.62 -17.01 23.79
C GLY A 394 7.01 -17.26 24.37
N SER A 395 7.90 -16.26 24.40
CA SER A 395 9.26 -16.38 24.94
C SER A 395 9.35 -16.73 26.44
N GLY A 396 8.24 -16.59 27.17
CA GLY A 396 8.20 -16.73 28.63
C GLY A 396 8.92 -15.61 29.41
N ARG A 397 9.48 -14.59 28.74
CA ARG A 397 10.24 -13.52 29.40
C ARG A 397 10.09 -12.17 28.71
N ALA A 398 9.11 -11.39 29.18
CA ALA A 398 8.80 -10.06 28.66
C ALA A 398 10.03 -9.10 28.70
N PRO A 399 10.30 -8.33 27.63
CA PRO A 399 11.41 -7.37 27.58
C PRO A 399 11.25 -6.26 28.63
N ALA A 400 12.35 -5.58 28.99
CA ALA A 400 12.31 -4.53 30.03
C ALA A 400 11.44 -3.32 29.63
N ARG A 401 11.46 -2.96 28.33
CA ARG A 401 10.54 -1.99 27.72
C ARG A 401 9.31 -2.71 27.17
N SER A 402 8.20 -1.99 27.03
CA SER A 402 7.07 -2.51 26.25
C SER A 402 7.45 -2.58 24.78
N MET A 403 6.82 -3.50 24.04
CA MET A 403 6.82 -3.48 22.58
C MET A 403 5.47 -2.96 22.09
N LEU A 404 5.52 -2.12 21.07
CA LEU A 404 4.35 -1.54 20.41
C LEU A 404 4.33 -2.03 18.97
N PHE A 405 3.40 -2.92 18.65
CA PHE A 405 3.21 -3.44 17.30
C PHE A 405 2.17 -2.58 16.59
N VAL A 406 2.53 -2.00 15.45
CA VAL A 406 1.67 -1.09 14.67
C VAL A 406 1.63 -1.55 13.22
N SER A 407 0.53 -2.20 12.84
CA SER A 407 0.26 -2.51 11.44
C SER A 407 -0.47 -1.32 10.81
N HIS A 408 0.18 -0.67 9.84
CA HIS A 408 -0.27 0.56 9.22
C HIS A 408 -1.18 0.33 8.01
N THR A 409 -1.95 1.34 7.63
CA THR A 409 -2.87 1.31 6.48
C THR A 409 -2.67 2.55 5.61
N GLY A 410 -2.89 2.44 4.31
CA GLY A 410 -2.69 3.55 3.37
C GLY A 410 -1.22 3.88 3.11
N GLU A 411 -0.29 2.93 3.24
CA GLU A 411 1.11 3.18 2.86
C GLU A 411 1.19 3.50 1.37
N GLU A 412 0.59 2.63 0.56
CA GLU A 412 0.41 2.71 -0.90
C GLU A 412 -0.16 4.05 -1.40
N LYS A 413 -0.93 4.73 -0.54
CA LYS A 413 -1.58 6.00 -0.84
C LYS A 413 -0.75 7.21 -0.37
N GLY A 414 0.30 6.99 0.40
CA GLY A 414 1.32 7.96 0.80
C GLY A 414 1.71 7.92 2.28
N MET A 415 1.98 6.75 2.86
CA MET A 415 2.29 6.56 4.29
C MET A 415 1.17 7.09 5.22
N TRP A 416 -0.08 7.00 4.79
CA TRP A 416 -1.20 7.70 5.44
C TRP A 416 -1.45 7.25 6.88
N GLY A 417 -1.41 5.95 7.16
CA GLY A 417 -1.67 5.39 8.48
C GLY A 417 -0.53 5.60 9.47
N SER A 418 0.73 5.53 9.04
CA SER A 418 1.85 5.90 9.90
C SER A 418 1.96 7.39 10.11
N GLN A 419 1.62 8.21 9.10
CA GLN A 419 1.45 9.65 9.27
C GLN A 419 0.37 9.90 10.32
N TRP A 420 -0.83 9.34 10.13
CA TRP A 420 -1.95 9.49 11.04
C TRP A 420 -1.63 9.04 12.47
N PHE A 421 -1.01 7.86 12.63
CA PHE A 421 -0.58 7.35 13.93
C PHE A 421 0.45 8.26 14.58
N THR A 422 1.49 8.70 13.86
CA THR A 422 2.54 9.51 14.47
C THR A 422 2.10 10.96 14.72
N ASP A 423 1.14 11.50 13.96
CA ASP A 423 0.46 12.77 14.27
C ASP A 423 -0.48 12.64 15.49
N HIS A 424 -1.22 11.53 15.60
CA HIS A 424 -2.22 11.25 16.65
C HIS A 424 -1.94 9.93 17.40
N PRO A 425 -0.83 9.81 18.15
CA PRO A 425 -0.38 8.52 18.67
C PRO A 425 -1.16 8.08 19.91
N THR A 426 -1.53 6.80 19.95
CA THR A 426 -2.28 6.18 21.06
C THR A 426 -1.42 5.90 22.30
N VAL A 427 -0.10 6.05 22.19
CA VAL A 427 0.84 6.17 23.31
C VAL A 427 1.55 7.53 23.23
N PRO A 428 2.09 8.08 24.35
CA PRO A 428 2.83 9.36 24.29
C PRO A 428 3.99 9.28 23.30
N ARG A 429 4.04 10.15 22.29
CA ARG A 429 5.02 10.09 21.18
C ARG A 429 6.46 9.93 21.67
N ASP A 430 6.86 10.77 22.62
CA ASP A 430 8.20 10.84 23.21
C ASP A 430 8.59 9.57 24.01
N SER A 431 7.64 8.65 24.25
CA SER A 431 7.91 7.36 24.88
C SER A 431 8.32 6.27 23.88
N ILE A 432 8.16 6.50 22.57
CA ILE A 432 8.64 5.61 21.51
C ILE A 432 10.14 5.87 21.32
N VAL A 433 10.98 5.01 21.87
CA VAL A 433 12.44 5.22 21.94
C VAL A 433 13.21 4.73 20.71
N ALA A 434 12.58 3.91 19.89
CA ALA A 434 13.04 3.45 18.58
C ALA A 434 11.87 2.84 17.82
N GLN A 435 11.95 2.82 16.48
CA GLN A 435 11.01 2.11 15.62
C GLN A 435 11.73 1.19 14.63
N LEU A 436 11.24 -0.03 14.48
CA LEU A 436 11.78 -1.07 13.60
C LEU A 436 10.70 -1.41 12.57
N ASN A 437 10.87 -0.92 11.33
CA ASN A 437 9.91 -1.12 10.26
C ASN A 437 10.34 -2.29 9.38
N MET A 438 9.43 -3.18 9.04
CA MET A 438 9.57 -4.11 7.92
C MET A 438 8.52 -3.81 6.87
N ASP A 439 8.63 -4.52 5.77
CA ASP A 439 8.03 -4.29 4.45
C ASP A 439 8.33 -5.59 3.66
N MET A 440 8.42 -5.55 2.34
CA MET A 440 9.10 -6.50 1.44
C MET A 440 10.31 -7.26 2.06
N ILE A 441 10.06 -8.40 2.72
CA ILE A 441 11.04 -9.31 3.36
C ILE A 441 10.87 -10.79 2.97
N GLY A 442 10.01 -11.10 2.00
CA GLY A 442 9.75 -12.45 1.48
C GLY A 442 10.63 -12.88 0.30
N ARG A 443 11.22 -11.96 -0.48
CA ARG A 443 12.08 -12.29 -1.63
C ARG A 443 13.53 -12.66 -1.23
N GLY A 444 14.50 -12.57 -2.15
CA GLY A 444 15.93 -12.81 -1.88
C GLY A 444 16.57 -13.98 -2.65
N LYS A 445 16.03 -14.38 -3.80
CA LYS A 445 16.74 -15.27 -4.75
C LYS A 445 17.95 -14.55 -5.35
N ALA A 446 18.95 -15.32 -5.78
CA ALA A 446 20.03 -14.81 -6.64
C ALA A 446 19.55 -14.40 -8.06
N THR A 447 18.29 -14.68 -8.40
CA THR A 447 17.62 -14.27 -9.65
C THR A 447 16.71 -13.05 -9.49
N ASP A 448 16.47 -12.59 -8.26
CA ASP A 448 15.71 -11.36 -8.03
C ASP A 448 16.57 -10.14 -8.39
N ALA A 449 15.98 -8.96 -8.54
CA ALA A 449 16.59 -7.83 -9.25
C ALA A 449 17.96 -7.39 -8.69
N MET A 450 18.15 -7.48 -7.37
CA MET A 450 19.38 -7.13 -6.67
C MET A 450 20.43 -8.28 -6.68
N GLY A 451 20.02 -9.51 -6.99
CA GLY A 451 20.89 -10.69 -7.13
C GLY A 451 21.59 -11.21 -5.86
N ARG A 452 21.36 -10.59 -4.70
CA ARG A 452 22.22 -10.74 -3.51
C ARG A 452 22.04 -12.04 -2.71
N GLY A 453 20.95 -12.79 -2.93
CA GLY A 453 20.73 -14.09 -2.29
C GLY A 453 20.23 -14.05 -0.83
N PRO A 454 19.93 -15.21 -0.22
CA PRO A 454 19.07 -15.33 0.96
C PRO A 454 19.74 -14.99 2.32
N ASN A 455 20.96 -14.46 2.29
CA ASN A 455 21.63 -13.91 3.47
C ASN A 455 21.61 -12.37 3.46
N ASN A 456 21.34 -11.72 2.33
CA ASN A 456 21.31 -10.28 2.26
C ASN A 456 20.14 -9.70 3.05
N ILE A 457 20.32 -8.50 3.59
CA ILE A 457 19.25 -7.64 4.06
C ILE A 457 19.58 -6.19 3.74
N GLN A 458 18.62 -5.42 3.24
CA GLN A 458 18.76 -3.98 3.06
C GLN A 458 18.27 -3.26 4.31
N LEU A 459 19.08 -2.33 4.82
CA LEU A 459 18.75 -1.51 5.98
C LEU A 459 18.76 -0.02 5.64
N ILE A 460 17.82 0.73 6.20
CA ILE A 460 17.63 2.17 5.93
C ILE A 460 17.40 2.95 7.24
N GLY A 461 17.98 4.15 7.31
CA GLY A 461 17.91 5.10 8.43
C GLY A 461 18.68 4.75 9.70
N VAL A 462 19.18 3.51 9.78
CA VAL A 462 19.86 2.85 10.91
C VAL A 462 20.76 3.76 11.75
N ARG A 463 21.59 4.59 11.09
CA ARG A 463 22.61 5.45 11.73
C ARG A 463 22.33 6.94 11.59
N ARG A 464 21.19 7.34 11.00
CA ARG A 464 20.84 8.75 10.73
C ARG A 464 20.43 9.53 11.98
N LEU A 465 19.68 8.89 12.89
CA LEU A 465 19.16 9.50 14.12
C LEU A 465 19.76 8.90 15.40
N SER A 466 20.44 7.75 15.30
CA SER A 466 21.17 7.14 16.42
C SER A 466 22.28 6.23 15.91
N THR A 467 23.53 6.54 16.22
CA THR A 467 24.65 5.61 15.97
C THR A 467 24.50 4.34 16.80
N GLN A 468 24.03 4.47 18.04
CA GLN A 468 23.84 3.34 18.97
C GLN A 468 22.85 2.29 18.43
N LEU A 469 21.83 2.69 17.66
CA LEU A 469 20.89 1.75 17.05
C LEU A 469 21.60 0.89 15.99
N GLY A 470 22.47 1.49 15.17
CA GLY A 470 23.32 0.76 14.23
C GLY A 470 24.36 -0.12 14.90
N ASP A 471 25.03 0.38 15.93
CA ASP A 471 26.03 -0.41 16.69
C ASP A 471 25.38 -1.66 17.33
N LEU A 472 24.12 -1.54 17.77
CA LEU A 472 23.33 -2.67 18.27
C LEU A 472 22.97 -3.67 17.16
N ILE A 473 22.54 -3.19 15.99
CA ILE A 473 22.18 -4.06 14.85
C ILE A 473 23.42 -4.81 14.32
N ASP A 474 24.56 -4.13 14.19
CA ASP A 474 25.83 -4.75 13.79
C ASP A 474 26.29 -5.77 14.84
N SER A 475 26.14 -5.47 16.14
CA SER A 475 26.42 -6.42 17.23
C SER A 475 25.53 -7.66 17.19
N VAL A 476 24.23 -7.51 16.93
CA VAL A 476 23.30 -8.64 16.77
C VAL A 476 23.67 -9.48 15.53
N ASN A 477 24.01 -8.84 14.41
CA ASN A 477 24.42 -9.54 13.20
C ASN A 477 25.75 -10.31 13.40
N ALA A 478 26.72 -9.71 14.09
CA ALA A 478 27.98 -10.36 14.46
C ALA A 478 27.80 -11.58 15.38
N SER A 479 26.70 -11.64 16.16
CA SER A 479 26.35 -12.81 16.99
C SER A 479 25.71 -13.98 16.22
N ARG A 480 25.28 -13.75 14.97
CA ARG A 480 24.56 -14.71 14.12
C ARG A 480 25.52 -15.51 13.24
N THR A 481 25.27 -16.81 13.07
CA THR A 481 26.02 -17.66 12.11
C THR A 481 25.06 -18.40 11.17
N PRO A 482 25.12 -18.20 9.83
CA PRO A 482 25.90 -17.17 9.15
C PRO A 482 25.37 -15.76 9.43
N HIS A 483 26.24 -14.77 9.37
CA HIS A 483 25.88 -13.35 9.34
C HIS A 483 24.95 -13.05 8.15
N MET A 484 24.18 -11.98 8.27
CA MET A 484 23.48 -11.34 7.15
C MET A 484 24.41 -10.38 6.43
N ASP A 485 24.31 -10.34 5.10
CA ASP A 485 25.06 -9.43 4.24
C ASP A 485 24.31 -8.09 4.17
N ILE A 486 24.59 -7.17 5.09
CA ILE A 486 23.90 -5.88 5.22
C ILE A 486 24.22 -4.95 4.04
N ASP A 487 23.19 -4.48 3.33
CA ASP A 487 23.26 -3.47 2.27
C ASP A 487 22.62 -2.15 2.73
N MET A 488 23.41 -1.07 2.77
CA MET A 488 22.94 0.30 3.09
C MET A 488 22.97 1.24 1.87
N SER A 489 23.12 0.72 0.65
CA SER A 489 23.26 1.55 -0.57
C SER A 489 22.08 2.50 -0.82
N PHE A 490 20.84 2.07 -0.52
CA PHE A 490 19.65 2.94 -0.65
C PHE A 490 19.47 3.90 0.54
N ASP A 491 20.27 3.79 1.61
CA ASP A 491 20.37 4.78 2.69
C ASP A 491 21.43 5.86 2.41
N ALA A 492 22.10 5.84 1.25
CA ALA A 492 23.06 6.88 0.89
C ALA A 492 22.37 8.25 0.73
N ASN A 493 23.00 9.32 1.24
CA ASN A 493 22.52 10.69 1.04
C ASN A 493 22.53 11.05 -0.46
N GLY A 494 21.42 11.60 -0.95
CA GLY A 494 21.24 11.93 -2.36
C GLY A 494 20.98 10.72 -3.28
N HIS A 495 20.77 9.51 -2.75
CA HIS A 495 20.42 8.35 -3.56
C HIS A 495 19.13 8.60 -4.37
N PRO A 496 19.11 8.40 -5.71
CA PRO A 496 18.02 8.89 -6.57
C PRO A 496 16.65 8.26 -6.29
N LEU A 497 16.61 7.04 -5.74
CA LEU A 497 15.34 6.40 -5.31
C LEU A 497 14.81 6.91 -3.97
N ASN A 498 15.62 7.65 -3.20
CA ASN A 498 15.28 8.27 -1.91
C ASN A 498 14.47 7.36 -0.96
N ARG A 499 14.87 6.09 -0.76
CA ARG A 499 14.02 5.09 -0.06
C ARG A 499 13.84 5.37 1.45
N TYR A 500 14.72 6.17 2.06
CA TYR A 500 14.49 6.81 3.38
C TYR A 500 13.25 7.73 3.45
N CYS A 501 12.60 7.99 2.31
CA CYS A 501 11.37 8.77 2.22
C CYS A 501 10.19 8.02 1.62
N ARG A 502 10.21 6.68 1.63
CA ARG A 502 9.24 5.83 0.92
C ARG A 502 8.85 4.57 1.70
N SER A 503 8.59 4.72 2.99
CA SER A 503 7.86 3.76 3.84
C SER A 503 7.66 4.39 5.24
N ASP A 504 6.72 3.83 5.99
CA ASP A 504 6.16 4.32 7.27
C ASP A 504 7.20 4.80 8.31
N HIS A 505 8.39 4.19 8.33
CA HIS A 505 9.51 4.60 9.17
C HIS A 505 9.82 6.11 9.12
N ARG A 506 9.60 6.78 7.96
CA ARG A 506 9.80 8.23 7.85
C ARG A 506 8.85 9.03 8.74
N MET A 507 7.63 8.56 8.95
CA MET A 507 6.62 9.27 9.74
C MET A 507 6.94 9.25 11.25
N TYR A 508 7.76 8.29 11.70
CA TYR A 508 8.42 8.32 13.00
C TYR A 508 9.67 9.22 12.99
N ALA A 509 10.51 9.09 11.95
CA ALA A 509 11.77 9.83 11.84
C ALA A 509 11.60 11.36 11.76
N ARG A 510 10.49 11.87 11.18
CA ARG A 510 10.15 13.32 11.19
C ARG A 510 9.98 13.91 12.59
N TYR A 511 9.75 13.06 13.61
CA TYR A 511 9.67 13.44 15.02
C TYR A 511 10.94 13.10 15.82
N GLY A 512 12.04 12.77 15.14
CA GLY A 512 13.32 12.47 15.79
C GLY A 512 13.41 11.08 16.45
N ILE A 513 12.36 10.25 16.33
CA ILE A 513 12.38 8.86 16.79
C ILE A 513 13.43 8.08 15.95
N PRO A 514 14.43 7.43 16.56
CA PRO A 514 15.41 6.64 15.81
C PRO A 514 14.75 5.44 15.11
N ILE A 515 15.04 5.24 13.83
CA ILE A 515 14.43 4.15 13.04
C ILE A 515 15.47 3.20 12.45
N SER A 516 15.02 1.98 12.16
CA SER A 516 15.65 1.07 11.22
C SER A 516 14.57 0.41 10.37
N TYR A 517 14.62 0.60 9.05
CA TYR A 517 13.76 -0.07 8.09
C TYR A 517 14.49 -1.27 7.47
N PHE A 518 13.81 -2.40 7.37
CA PHE A 518 14.31 -3.70 6.91
C PHE A 518 13.56 -4.15 5.65
N SER A 519 14.28 -4.45 4.56
CA SER A 519 13.70 -4.97 3.32
C SER A 519 14.71 -5.86 2.58
N LEU A 520 14.27 -6.64 1.58
CA LEU A 520 15.12 -7.43 0.68
C LEU A 520 15.30 -6.81 -0.72
N GLY A 521 14.85 -5.55 -0.90
CA GLY A 521 15.05 -4.77 -2.13
C GLY A 521 13.77 -4.62 -2.94
N TYR A 522 13.90 -4.57 -4.27
CA TYR A 522 12.78 -4.65 -5.21
C TYR A 522 12.90 -5.90 -6.10
N HIS A 523 11.77 -6.35 -6.66
CA HIS A 523 11.66 -7.47 -7.59
C HIS A 523 10.65 -7.17 -8.71
N ALA A 524 10.61 -8.03 -9.72
CA ALA A 524 9.87 -7.79 -10.96
C ALA A 524 8.34 -7.70 -10.77
N ASP A 525 7.81 -8.33 -9.71
CA ASP A 525 6.38 -8.43 -9.40
C ASP A 525 5.85 -7.26 -8.54
N TYR A 526 6.71 -6.40 -7.99
CA TYR A 526 6.37 -5.26 -7.14
C TYR A 526 5.17 -4.45 -7.67
N HIS A 527 4.13 -4.24 -6.85
CA HIS A 527 2.84 -3.64 -7.22
C HIS A 527 2.15 -4.29 -8.46
N GLN A 528 2.14 -5.61 -8.58
CA GLN A 528 1.45 -6.34 -9.65
C GLN A 528 0.72 -7.58 -9.12
N ILE A 529 -0.29 -8.02 -9.86
CA ILE A 529 -0.98 -9.32 -9.69
C ILE A 529 -0.01 -10.52 -9.61
N THR A 530 1.22 -10.39 -10.12
CA THR A 530 2.20 -11.49 -10.12
C THR A 530 2.92 -11.71 -8.79
N ASP A 531 2.66 -10.88 -7.77
CA ASP A 531 3.20 -11.03 -6.43
C ASP A 531 2.37 -12.00 -5.56
N GLU A 532 2.33 -13.25 -6.01
CA GLU A 532 1.63 -14.37 -5.37
C GLU A 532 2.49 -15.01 -4.24
N PRO A 533 1.90 -15.52 -3.14
CA PRO A 533 2.64 -16.07 -1.98
C PRO A 533 3.46 -17.34 -2.29
N HIS A 534 3.22 -17.98 -3.44
CA HIS A 534 4.02 -19.11 -3.90
C HIS A 534 5.38 -18.70 -4.50
N ARG A 535 5.63 -17.39 -4.70
CA ARG A 535 6.97 -16.88 -5.05
C ARG A 535 7.87 -16.99 -3.80
N PRO A 536 8.96 -17.78 -3.87
CA PRO A 536 9.53 -18.41 -2.67
C PRO A 536 10.38 -17.50 -1.79
N VAL A 537 9.98 -17.41 -0.51
CA VAL A 537 10.88 -17.11 0.62
C VAL A 537 11.89 -18.24 0.80
N ARG A 538 13.14 -17.93 1.16
CA ARG A 538 14.18 -18.97 1.37
C ARG A 538 15.08 -18.77 2.59
N ALA A 539 14.47 -18.74 3.78
CA ALA A 539 15.19 -18.83 5.04
C ALA A 539 16.08 -20.10 5.11
N ARG A 540 17.39 -19.92 5.31
CA ARG A 540 18.39 -20.99 5.21
C ARG A 540 19.02 -21.36 6.56
N CYS A 541 18.26 -21.98 7.45
CA CYS A 541 18.84 -22.68 8.60
C CYS A 541 19.73 -23.84 8.11
N ARG A 542 21.04 -23.79 8.38
CA ARG A 542 21.99 -24.83 7.96
C ARG A 542 22.70 -25.43 9.16
N GLY A 543 22.30 -26.64 9.55
CA GLY A 543 23.11 -27.49 10.41
C GLY A 543 24.47 -27.72 9.76
N GLY A 544 25.55 -27.52 10.52
CA GLY A 544 26.91 -27.51 9.98
C GLY A 544 27.44 -28.91 9.65
N ARG A 545 28.12 -29.02 8.51
CA ARG A 545 29.22 -29.96 8.22
C ARG A 545 30.07 -29.34 7.11
N SER A 546 31.38 -29.37 7.30
CA SER A 546 32.39 -28.78 6.41
C SER A 546 33.56 -29.75 6.27
N GLU A 547 34.04 -29.98 5.06
CA GLU A 547 35.32 -30.63 4.81
C GLU A 547 36.39 -29.59 4.41
N PRO A 548 37.69 -29.83 4.66
CA PRO A 548 38.67 -28.76 4.75
C PRO A 548 39.68 -28.70 3.59
N PRO A 549 40.12 -27.49 3.18
CA PRO A 549 41.45 -27.28 2.60
C PRO A 549 42.56 -27.47 3.65
N ARG A 550 43.80 -27.69 3.21
CA ARG A 550 44.95 -27.96 4.12
C ARG A 550 45.56 -26.68 4.73
N ALA A 551 46.22 -26.88 5.87
CA ALA A 551 46.95 -25.91 6.72
C ALA A 551 48.23 -25.35 6.03
N PRO A 552 49.10 -24.46 6.63
CA PRO A 552 49.21 -24.08 8.07
C PRO A 552 49.46 -22.56 8.38
N HIS A 553 49.17 -22.02 9.58
CA HIS A 553 49.97 -22.21 10.82
C HIS A 553 49.37 -21.55 12.08
N ARG A 554 49.74 -22.13 13.26
CA ARG A 554 49.98 -21.53 14.60
C ARG A 554 49.02 -20.45 15.17
N GLY A 555 48.34 -20.81 16.26
CA GLY A 555 47.78 -19.87 17.25
C GLY A 555 46.95 -20.60 18.30
N GLN A 556 47.45 -20.75 19.54
CA GLN A 556 46.71 -21.36 20.65
C GLN A 556 46.03 -20.29 21.51
N ALA A 557 44.75 -20.47 21.79
CA ALA A 557 44.10 -20.05 23.03
C ALA A 557 42.80 -20.86 23.21
N GLU A 558 42.68 -21.62 24.29
CA GLU A 558 41.42 -22.26 24.67
C GLU A 558 40.62 -21.35 25.61
N THR A 559 39.30 -21.34 25.48
CA THR A 559 38.35 -21.29 26.62
C THR A 559 36.92 -21.57 26.12
N ARG A 560 36.11 -22.26 26.93
CA ARG A 560 34.68 -22.51 26.67
C ARG A 560 33.82 -21.56 27.51
N PRO A 561 32.65 -21.17 26.98
CA PRO A 561 31.36 -21.42 27.66
C PRO A 561 30.48 -22.31 26.76
N THR A 562 29.86 -23.40 27.21
CA THR A 562 28.73 -23.53 28.17
C THR A 562 27.44 -22.83 27.74
N SER A 563 26.32 -23.56 27.86
CA SER A 563 25.02 -23.27 27.26
C SER A 563 24.14 -22.29 28.05
N GLY A 564 23.42 -21.39 27.37
CA GLY A 564 22.34 -20.59 27.96
C GLY A 564 21.64 -19.63 26.98
N MET A 565 20.33 -19.42 27.18
CA MET A 565 19.49 -18.38 26.55
C MET A 565 19.28 -17.20 27.55
N PRO A 566 18.61 -16.07 27.22
CA PRO A 566 18.71 -15.21 26.02
C PRO A 566 18.77 -13.68 26.31
N ALA A 567 18.99 -12.86 25.27
CA ALA A 567 18.54 -11.47 24.98
C ALA A 567 18.47 -10.28 26.00
N VAL A 568 18.73 -9.05 25.48
CA VAL A 568 18.24 -7.67 25.83
C VAL A 568 18.69 -6.90 27.10
N ALA A 569 19.50 -5.83 26.89
CA ALA A 569 19.57 -4.53 27.62
C ALA A 569 20.45 -3.54 26.80
N ILE A 570 20.30 -2.20 26.64
CA ILE A 570 19.43 -1.08 27.13
C ILE A 570 20.05 -0.11 28.18
N ALA A 571 20.84 0.89 27.72
CA ALA A 571 21.15 2.23 28.31
C ALA A 571 21.97 3.06 27.26
N ARG A 572 22.17 4.41 27.24
CA ARG A 572 21.63 5.63 27.89
C ARG A 572 22.06 6.88 27.03
N VAL A 573 21.47 8.07 27.21
CA VAL A 573 21.59 9.22 26.26
C VAL A 573 22.39 10.45 26.78
N ARG A 574 23.07 11.19 25.88
CA ARG A 574 23.28 12.65 25.93
C ARG A 574 23.12 13.28 24.51
N TRP A 575 22.92 14.59 24.48
CA TRP A 575 22.41 15.40 23.34
C TRP A 575 23.48 15.96 22.38
N ASN A 576 23.07 16.23 21.12
CA ASN A 576 23.01 17.63 20.63
C ASN A 576 21.96 17.80 19.50
N GLU A 577 21.68 19.06 19.15
CA GLU A 577 20.59 19.58 18.28
C GLU A 577 20.93 19.50 16.76
N SER A 578 20.03 19.73 15.78
CA SER A 578 18.90 20.69 15.80
C SER A 578 17.74 20.45 14.82
N CYS A 579 16.52 20.70 15.30
CA CYS A 579 15.41 21.38 14.61
C CYS A 579 14.45 21.92 15.68
N GLN A 580 13.89 23.12 15.49
CA GLN A 580 13.14 23.85 16.53
C GLN A 580 11.62 23.65 16.39
N TYR A 581 10.89 23.48 17.51
CA TYR A 581 9.93 24.46 18.03
C TYR A 581 9.38 24.05 19.42
N ARG A 582 8.52 24.88 20.03
CA ARG A 582 8.20 24.88 21.48
C ARG A 582 7.04 23.95 21.88
N THR A 583 7.11 23.41 23.11
CA THR A 583 6.05 22.62 23.76
C THR A 583 5.43 23.35 24.96
N ARG A 584 4.18 22.99 25.34
CA ARG A 584 3.66 22.96 26.73
C ARG A 584 2.34 22.14 26.82
N PRO A 585 1.96 21.57 27.98
CA PRO A 585 0.95 20.48 28.05
C PRO A 585 -0.19 20.65 29.09
N ARG A 586 -1.23 19.79 29.07
CA ARG A 586 -1.71 18.91 30.19
C ARG A 586 -3.15 18.34 30.05
N GLU A 587 -3.34 17.14 30.64
CA GLU A 587 -4.50 16.59 31.43
C GLU A 587 -5.96 16.73 30.89
N GLY A 588 -6.91 15.77 30.95
CA GLY A 588 -7.00 14.37 31.47
C GLY A 588 -8.38 14.11 32.16
N ALA A 589 -9.00 12.91 32.31
CA ALA A 589 -8.82 11.53 31.78
C ALA A 589 -10.03 10.61 32.25
N HIS A 590 -10.09 9.31 31.84
CA HIS A 590 -11.03 8.22 32.32
C HIS A 590 -12.50 8.27 31.78
N PHE A 591 -13.36 7.23 31.73
CA PHE A 591 -13.37 5.74 31.96
C PHE A 591 -14.61 5.13 31.21
N VAL A 592 -14.60 4.01 30.44
CA VAL A 592 -14.64 2.54 30.74
C VAL A 592 -16.00 1.80 30.55
N MET A 593 -16.03 0.83 29.61
CA MET A 593 -16.77 -0.49 29.56
C MET A 593 -18.33 -0.56 29.66
N SER A 594 -19.07 -1.61 29.22
CA SER A 594 -18.74 -2.98 28.70
C SER A 594 -19.83 -3.60 27.77
N SER A 595 -19.44 -4.65 27.02
CA SER A 595 -20.16 -5.59 26.10
C SER A 595 -21.07 -6.64 26.84
N PRO A 596 -21.50 -7.84 26.31
CA PRO A 596 -21.34 -8.51 24.96
C PRO A 596 -22.52 -9.37 24.36
N GLU A 597 -22.50 -9.61 23.02
CA GLU A 597 -22.75 -10.87 22.19
C GLU A 597 -23.96 -11.84 22.49
N PRO A 598 -24.15 -13.06 21.89
CA PRO A 598 -23.80 -13.71 20.58
C PRO A 598 -25.06 -14.31 19.82
N VAL A 599 -25.08 -15.25 18.82
CA VAL A 599 -24.44 -15.46 17.46
C VAL A 599 -25.04 -16.72 16.71
N GLN A 600 -25.33 -16.66 15.38
CA GLN A 600 -25.52 -17.76 14.36
C GLN A 600 -26.72 -18.78 14.43
N PRO A 601 -26.98 -19.69 13.42
CA PRO A 601 -26.51 -19.87 12.01
C PRO A 601 -27.62 -20.07 10.90
N ALA A 602 -27.25 -20.40 9.64
CA ALA A 602 -28.12 -20.73 8.47
C ALA A 602 -28.12 -22.27 8.11
N PRO A 603 -28.94 -22.82 7.16
CA PRO A 603 -28.63 -22.80 5.70
C PRO A 603 -29.78 -23.04 4.64
N GLU A 604 -29.39 -23.13 3.35
CA GLU A 604 -29.99 -23.87 2.20
C GLU A 604 -31.22 -23.34 1.39
N SER A 605 -31.44 -23.96 0.20
CA SER A 605 -32.26 -23.45 -0.93
C SER A 605 -32.54 -24.58 -1.95
N PRO A 606 -33.75 -24.73 -2.54
CA PRO A 606 -34.02 -24.32 -3.94
C PRO A 606 -35.56 -24.04 -4.19
N PRO A 607 -36.16 -24.06 -5.43
CA PRO A 607 -35.61 -24.15 -6.79
C PRO A 607 -36.16 -23.17 -7.88
N ALA A 608 -35.34 -22.98 -8.92
CA ALA A 608 -35.77 -22.79 -10.32
C ALA A 608 -36.67 -21.58 -10.67
N THR A 609 -38.00 -21.78 -10.80
CA THR A 609 -38.82 -21.34 -11.96
C THR A 609 -38.55 -19.95 -12.57
N ALA A 610 -38.44 -18.90 -11.76
CA ALA A 610 -38.18 -17.53 -12.22
C ALA A 610 -36.80 -17.36 -12.91
N GLU A 611 -35.87 -18.30 -12.72
CA GLU A 611 -34.56 -18.35 -13.39
C GLU A 611 -34.69 -18.22 -14.91
N GLU A 612 -35.58 -18.98 -15.53
CA GLU A 612 -35.74 -18.98 -16.99
C GLU A 612 -36.37 -17.66 -17.48
N THR A 613 -37.27 -17.06 -16.69
CA THR A 613 -37.83 -15.74 -16.99
C THR A 613 -36.75 -14.65 -16.97
N PHE A 614 -35.82 -14.73 -16.02
CA PHE A 614 -34.67 -13.83 -15.95
C PHE A 614 -33.69 -14.08 -17.11
N ARG A 615 -33.33 -15.35 -17.36
CA ARG A 615 -32.48 -15.78 -18.48
C ARG A 615 -32.97 -15.24 -19.82
N GLN A 616 -34.26 -15.37 -20.12
CA GLN A 616 -34.84 -14.87 -21.38
C GLN A 616 -34.87 -13.34 -21.49
N ALA A 617 -35.00 -12.60 -20.37
CA ALA A 617 -34.91 -11.14 -20.38
C ALA A 617 -33.47 -10.65 -20.67
N LEU A 618 -32.47 -11.32 -20.08
CA LEU A 618 -31.04 -11.05 -20.35
C LEU A 618 -30.69 -11.25 -21.82
N ILE A 619 -31.11 -12.38 -22.42
CA ILE A 619 -30.88 -12.68 -23.85
C ILE A 619 -31.49 -11.61 -24.76
N ARG A 620 -32.69 -11.10 -24.45
CA ARG A 620 -33.33 -10.04 -25.24
C ARG A 620 -32.59 -8.71 -25.10
N SER A 621 -32.27 -8.29 -23.87
CA SER A 621 -31.61 -7.01 -23.62
C SER A 621 -30.22 -6.95 -24.24
N HIS A 622 -29.37 -7.96 -24.02
CA HIS A 622 -28.01 -8.02 -24.56
C HIS A 622 -27.96 -7.99 -26.10
N ARG A 623 -28.97 -8.56 -26.78
CA ARG A 623 -29.07 -8.54 -28.26
C ARG A 623 -29.60 -7.24 -28.86
N SER A 624 -30.17 -6.34 -28.05
CA SER A 624 -30.90 -5.14 -28.53
C SER A 624 -30.45 -3.82 -27.89
N ARG A 625 -29.84 -3.86 -26.70
CA ARG A 625 -29.31 -2.74 -25.92
C ARG A 625 -30.31 -1.67 -25.46
N GLU A 626 -31.61 -1.90 -25.63
CA GLU A 626 -32.67 -0.92 -25.31
C GLU A 626 -33.62 -1.33 -24.16
N PHE A 627 -33.53 -2.57 -23.64
CA PHE A 627 -34.58 -3.18 -22.79
C PHE A 627 -34.22 -3.31 -21.29
N LEU A 628 -33.55 -2.29 -20.72
CA LEU A 628 -33.15 -2.25 -19.29
C LEU A 628 -34.31 -2.59 -18.33
N GLY A 629 -35.48 -2.00 -18.55
CA GLY A 629 -36.65 -2.20 -17.68
C GLY A 629 -37.21 -3.63 -17.69
N GLU A 630 -36.97 -4.43 -18.75
CA GLU A 630 -37.31 -5.86 -18.72
C GLU A 630 -36.35 -6.64 -17.84
N VAL A 631 -35.06 -6.30 -17.84
CA VAL A 631 -34.06 -6.93 -16.96
C VAL A 631 -34.36 -6.63 -15.50
N GLU A 632 -34.68 -5.37 -15.17
CA GLU A 632 -35.09 -4.98 -13.81
C GLU A 632 -36.38 -5.68 -13.35
N ALA A 633 -37.40 -5.74 -14.22
CA ALA A 633 -38.66 -6.42 -13.91
C ALA A 633 -38.49 -7.93 -13.71
N ALA A 634 -37.65 -8.57 -14.52
CA ALA A 634 -37.36 -10.00 -14.45
C ALA A 634 -36.44 -10.34 -13.27
N ALA A 635 -35.41 -9.53 -12.98
CA ALA A 635 -34.61 -9.63 -11.76
C ALA A 635 -35.50 -9.49 -10.51
N ALA A 636 -36.39 -8.50 -10.47
CA ALA A 636 -37.35 -8.34 -9.39
C ALA A 636 -38.32 -9.54 -9.25
N HIS A 637 -38.65 -10.24 -10.35
CA HIS A 637 -39.41 -11.50 -10.30
C HIS A 637 -38.57 -12.65 -9.72
N PHE A 638 -37.31 -12.80 -10.15
CA PHE A 638 -36.34 -13.77 -9.64
C PHE A 638 -36.10 -13.61 -8.13
N CYS A 639 -35.77 -12.40 -7.68
CA CYS A 639 -35.65 -12.02 -6.27
C CYS A 639 -36.89 -12.42 -5.44
N ARG A 640 -38.11 -12.21 -5.96
CA ARG A 640 -39.36 -12.57 -5.26
C ARG A 640 -39.55 -14.09 -5.15
N ALA A 641 -39.26 -14.84 -6.21
CA ALA A 641 -39.43 -16.29 -6.23
C ALA A 641 -38.47 -16.98 -5.25
N LEU A 642 -37.17 -16.62 -5.28
CA LEU A 642 -36.21 -17.14 -4.31
C LEU A 642 -36.55 -16.72 -2.87
N ARG A 643 -37.07 -15.50 -2.66
CA ARG A 643 -37.53 -15.08 -1.32
C ARG A 643 -38.70 -15.93 -0.81
N GLN A 644 -39.65 -16.27 -1.68
CA GLN A 644 -40.78 -17.14 -1.32
C GLN A 644 -40.35 -18.58 -1.01
N GLN A 645 -39.15 -18.98 -1.43
CA GLN A 645 -38.50 -20.26 -1.13
C GLN A 645 -37.61 -20.20 0.14
N GLY A 646 -37.53 -19.05 0.82
CA GLY A 646 -36.72 -18.88 2.04
C GLY A 646 -35.22 -18.67 1.81
N VAL A 647 -34.79 -18.48 0.55
CA VAL A 647 -33.37 -18.31 0.18
C VAL A 647 -32.79 -17.04 0.81
N PRO A 648 -31.59 -17.09 1.42
CA PRO A 648 -30.92 -15.90 1.97
C PRO A 648 -30.27 -15.05 0.86
N PRO A 649 -30.08 -13.74 1.06
CA PRO A 649 -29.68 -12.80 0.01
C PRO A 649 -28.30 -13.09 -0.61
N GLU A 650 -27.35 -13.61 0.16
CA GLU A 650 -26.03 -14.04 -0.32
C GLU A 650 -26.16 -15.21 -1.31
N ARG A 651 -27.12 -16.11 -1.05
CA ARG A 651 -27.36 -17.24 -1.95
C ARG A 651 -28.12 -16.81 -3.21
N MET A 652 -29.02 -15.83 -3.11
CA MET A 652 -29.60 -15.21 -4.31
C MET A 652 -28.55 -14.55 -5.19
N LEU A 653 -27.56 -13.84 -4.61
CA LEU A 653 -26.46 -13.27 -5.38
C LEU A 653 -25.68 -14.36 -6.13
N ILE A 654 -25.35 -15.48 -5.47
CA ILE A 654 -24.65 -16.61 -6.10
C ILE A 654 -25.48 -17.22 -7.23
N ASP A 655 -26.74 -17.54 -6.98
CA ASP A 655 -27.59 -18.19 -7.98
C ASP A 655 -27.94 -17.22 -9.14
N ALA A 656 -28.07 -15.91 -8.89
CA ALA A 656 -28.23 -14.89 -9.93
C ALA A 656 -26.96 -14.68 -10.77
N LYS A 657 -25.78 -14.58 -10.12
CA LYS A 657 -24.48 -14.40 -10.77
C LYS A 657 -24.23 -15.53 -11.77
N ARG A 658 -24.47 -16.78 -11.35
CA ARG A 658 -24.43 -17.95 -12.24
C ARG A 658 -25.33 -17.76 -13.47
N VAL A 659 -26.59 -17.34 -13.27
CA VAL A 659 -27.55 -17.17 -14.38
C VAL A 659 -27.10 -16.08 -15.35
N ILE A 660 -26.49 -14.99 -14.87
CA ILE A 660 -25.96 -13.93 -15.72
C ILE A 660 -24.75 -14.44 -16.52
N ASP A 661 -23.76 -15.02 -15.85
CA ASP A 661 -22.49 -15.51 -16.45
C ASP A 661 -22.70 -16.67 -17.44
N GLU A 662 -23.75 -17.48 -17.26
CA GLU A 662 -24.15 -18.53 -18.19
C GLU A 662 -24.90 -18.02 -19.44
N THR A 663 -25.24 -16.73 -19.52
CA THR A 663 -26.27 -16.23 -20.47
C THR A 663 -25.85 -15.03 -21.31
N ILE A 664 -25.08 -14.08 -20.78
CA ILE A 664 -24.64 -12.86 -21.47
C ILE A 664 -23.18 -12.53 -21.16
N ASP A 665 -22.51 -11.78 -22.03
CA ASP A 665 -21.14 -11.32 -21.81
C ASP A 665 -20.97 -9.80 -22.02
N GLY A 666 -19.75 -9.31 -21.79
CA GLY A 666 -19.39 -7.91 -22.00
C GLY A 666 -20.02 -6.94 -20.99
N ASP A 667 -20.20 -5.69 -21.41
CA ASP A 667 -20.60 -4.58 -20.54
C ASP A 667 -21.99 -4.79 -19.88
N ASP A 668 -22.88 -5.51 -20.58
CA ASP A 668 -24.26 -5.77 -20.16
C ASP A 668 -24.36 -6.64 -18.89
N VAL A 669 -23.30 -7.41 -18.56
CA VAL A 669 -23.19 -8.19 -17.31
C VAL A 669 -23.32 -7.29 -16.08
N SER A 670 -22.58 -6.17 -16.07
CA SER A 670 -22.58 -5.22 -14.94
C SER A 670 -23.95 -4.57 -14.69
N VAL A 671 -24.73 -4.41 -15.77
CA VAL A 671 -26.09 -3.86 -15.74
C VAL A 671 -27.07 -4.88 -15.16
N ALA A 672 -26.94 -6.15 -15.55
CA ALA A 672 -27.73 -7.25 -15.00
C ALA A 672 -27.44 -7.50 -13.50
N GLU A 673 -26.16 -7.45 -13.11
CA GLU A 673 -25.74 -7.54 -11.71
C GLU A 673 -26.33 -6.40 -10.87
N HIS A 674 -26.29 -5.16 -11.37
CA HIS A 674 -26.87 -4.02 -10.68
C HIS A 674 -28.40 -4.12 -10.51
N ALA A 675 -29.11 -4.63 -11.54
CA ALA A 675 -30.55 -4.88 -11.45
C ALA A 675 -30.90 -5.93 -10.38
N VAL A 676 -30.07 -6.96 -10.23
CA VAL A 676 -30.20 -7.97 -9.16
C VAL A 676 -29.90 -7.39 -7.78
N GLU A 677 -28.78 -6.67 -7.62
CA GLU A 677 -28.47 -6.00 -6.36
C GLU A 677 -29.59 -5.04 -5.94
N SER A 678 -30.14 -4.28 -6.88
CA SER A 678 -31.26 -3.37 -6.65
C SER A 678 -32.50 -4.11 -6.14
N CYS A 679 -32.86 -5.26 -6.73
CA CYS A 679 -33.99 -6.04 -6.23
C CYS A 679 -33.72 -6.69 -4.87
N ILE A 680 -32.51 -7.20 -4.62
CA ILE A 680 -32.16 -7.77 -3.31
C ILE A 680 -32.24 -6.70 -2.22
N ARG A 681 -31.62 -5.52 -2.42
CA ARG A 681 -31.73 -4.36 -1.52
C ARG A 681 -33.17 -3.89 -1.32
N HIS A 682 -34.04 -4.04 -2.34
CA HIS A 682 -35.45 -3.67 -2.24
C HIS A 682 -36.26 -4.64 -1.35
N TYR A 683 -36.00 -5.95 -1.43
CA TYR A 683 -36.75 -6.96 -0.68
C TYR A 683 -36.16 -7.25 0.71
N TYR A 684 -34.84 -7.16 0.88
CA TYR A 684 -34.09 -7.41 2.11
C TYR A 684 -33.53 -6.08 2.65
N ARG A 685 -34.43 -5.14 2.99
CA ARG A 685 -34.03 -3.80 3.45
C ARG A 685 -33.39 -3.83 4.84
N ALA A 686 -32.07 -3.64 4.86
CA ALA A 686 -31.29 -3.19 6.01
C ALA A 686 -31.24 -4.13 7.22
N ASP A 687 -30.98 -5.41 6.95
CA ASP A 687 -30.15 -6.28 7.79
C ASP A 687 -28.77 -6.46 7.10
#